data_AF-A0A9X2BUG2-F1
#
_entry.id   AF-A0A9X2BUG2-F1
#
_cell.length_a   1.000
_cell.length_b   1.000
_cell.length_c   1.000
_cell.angle_alpha   90.00
_cell.angle_beta   90.00
_cell.angle_gamma   90.00
#
_symmetry.space_group_name_H-M   'P 1'
#
loop_
_entity.id
_entity.type
_entity.pdbx_description
1 polymer ?
#
loop_
_entity_poly.entity_id
_entity_poly.type
_entity_poly.pdbx_seq_one_letter_code
_entity_poly.pdbx_strand_id
1 'polypeptide(L)'
;MTADGSARRAAAGDGEGEMARRVARPARASTARRMATDSMMDETTSLPAAGPMGAAGIGGGTLIEAGPDVPPGPRIRFLHPLLIGALPAWDAVLDRTAALGFDSVLLPPVFATGRSGNLYHVADHDRPHPILEAPGDAASVLSGLAGKARSRGLSLMLDLTPDRVAADGALAAMHGDWFRDAGAALPDPRRPPLEHGTTAARLDDPGIADALADWWERRLRDWAAAGVAGFRCLDPERVPAAIWRRLIGAAPECGFVAWTPGLAPEALRALAGAGFAASCDSLAWWDFRQGWLAEEALRLAAVAPPLAVVEAPFGPRIAAGQDDPRLAARDAVRRLRYAAGRGAGLLVPMGFEYGARVPLDPARSRPGDWAWLEENRAYDIGEEIRLANAALVARKGAAGEERPLSGPGAPVSAVLRADGGDLRRARAATLVLANADLTRPATVSAAALLPGTGGHFTAFRPLLPASGEAFGAGDSLDLAPGEVRVLRAEPAPAVRPAAVASAAEAATWPRVAIEAVTPAIENGRFPVKRRLGQTVTVEADLICDGHDVLGAALLWRAADEAEWREARMTLVANDRWTASFPLERMGRYVFAVEAWRDAFASYHHEIEVKHAAGLNLTLEIEEGRRLVEAAGKRAGGEAAALSARLDRAEEAEKLSLLLAPETMAIMAAADDRPFRDRSPEMPVEAERTAAEFASWYELFPRSMSGDPNRHGTFRDVIAHLPRIQAMGFDVLYFPPIHPIGKKNRKGRNNSLTPSETDPGSPYAIGSADGGHDALHPELGTLEDFLALRDAAAAHGMELAIDFAIQCSPEHPWLREHPDWFDWRPDGTIKYAENPPKKYQDIVNVDFYAKGAVPSLWEALRDVVLFWAGQGVRCFRVDNPHTKPLPFWEWMIGEVRAAYPDSIFLAEAFTKPKMMYRLGKVGYGQSYTYFTWRNTKAEMREYLEELTASRDLPQGAPRDFYRPHFFVNTPDINPVFLQTSGRAGHLIRAALATTLSGLWGMYNGFELCEARALPGREEYLDSEKYEIRAWDWDRPGNIVAEITRLNAIRRLNPALQSHLGIAFHNAFNDQVLWYRKQSGDRTNVVLCAVSMDPHNVQEADVELPLWEWGLPDHATLEAEDLMRGTRFAWTGKVQRLRLDPNDLPFGIWRVRPAGGI
;
A
#
# COMPACT_ATOMS: atom_id res chain seq x y z
N MET A 1 25.99 19.72 -14.67
CA MET A 1 26.70 19.77 -15.98
C MET A 1 26.24 18.59 -16.83
N THR A 2 26.48 18.62 -18.14
CA THR A 2 25.76 17.83 -19.16
C THR A 2 26.51 16.59 -19.67
N ALA A 3 25.80 15.46 -19.81
CA ALA A 3 25.88 14.42 -20.86
C ALA A 3 25.14 13.16 -20.33
N ASP A 4 24.17 12.49 -20.97
CA ASP A 4 23.88 12.18 -22.39
C ASP A 4 24.82 11.10 -22.99
N GLY A 5 24.35 9.95 -23.49
CA GLY A 5 23.00 9.38 -23.48
C GLY A 5 22.81 8.21 -24.48
N SER A 6 21.56 7.79 -24.69
CA SER A 6 21.08 6.95 -25.83
C SER A 6 21.47 5.44 -25.86
N ALA A 7 20.78 4.50 -26.55
CA ALA A 7 19.36 4.41 -26.99
C ALA A 7 19.01 3.04 -27.67
N ARG A 8 17.72 2.62 -27.59
CA ARG A 8 16.98 1.72 -28.56
C ARG A 8 17.46 0.24 -28.62
N ARG A 9 16.76 -0.79 -29.16
CA ARG A 9 15.39 -1.14 -29.70
C ARG A 9 15.37 -2.72 -29.81
N ALA A 10 14.32 -3.51 -30.06
CA ALA A 10 12.83 -3.44 -30.06
C ALA A 10 12.24 -4.88 -30.30
N ALA A 11 10.89 -4.99 -30.41
CA ALA A 11 10.06 -6.17 -30.71
C ALA A 11 9.93 -7.19 -29.55
N ALA A 12 8.76 -7.69 -29.12
CA ALA A 12 7.38 -7.82 -29.65
C ALA A 12 7.10 -9.09 -30.48
N GLY A 13 5.93 -9.70 -30.23
CA GLY A 13 5.44 -10.94 -30.85
C GLY A 13 4.22 -11.49 -30.08
N ASP A 14 3.04 -11.40 -30.69
CA ASP A 14 1.72 -11.63 -30.07
C ASP A 14 1.07 -12.99 -30.47
N GLY A 15 -0.13 -13.27 -29.94
CA GLY A 15 -0.99 -14.42 -30.28
C GLY A 15 -1.51 -15.14 -29.02
N GLU A 16 -2.73 -14.93 -28.49
CA GLU A 16 -4.11 -14.97 -29.03
C GLU A 16 -4.75 -16.38 -29.13
N GLY A 17 -6.03 -16.47 -28.74
CA GLY A 17 -6.94 -17.60 -28.97
C GLY A 17 -7.04 -18.65 -27.85
N GLU A 18 -8.20 -19.23 -27.52
CA GLU A 18 -9.58 -18.79 -27.78
C GLU A 18 -10.58 -19.45 -26.79
N MET A 19 -11.89 -19.22 -26.97
CA MET A 19 -12.97 -19.59 -26.05
C MET A 19 -13.33 -21.09 -26.02
N ALA A 20 -13.81 -21.57 -24.86
CA ALA A 20 -14.85 -22.61 -24.81
C ALA A 20 -15.73 -22.48 -23.55
N ARG A 21 -17.05 -22.25 -23.73
CA ARG A 21 -18.06 -22.42 -22.67
C ARG A 21 -18.55 -23.88 -22.64
N ARG A 22 -18.85 -24.44 -21.45
CA ARG A 22 -19.91 -25.46 -21.33
C ARG A 22 -20.52 -25.52 -19.92
N VAL A 23 -21.80 -25.89 -19.88
CA VAL A 23 -22.65 -25.97 -18.68
C VAL A 23 -23.08 -27.42 -18.48
N ALA A 24 -23.05 -27.92 -17.23
CA ALA A 24 -23.79 -29.12 -16.83
C ALA A 24 -24.02 -29.18 -15.31
N ARG A 25 -25.22 -29.63 -14.90
CA ARG A 25 -25.50 -30.27 -13.60
C ARG A 25 -25.51 -31.80 -13.81
N PRO A 26 -25.21 -32.59 -12.77
CA PRO A 26 -26.28 -33.34 -12.08
C PRO A 26 -26.17 -33.24 -10.53
N ALA A 27 -27.16 -33.50 -9.66
CA ALA A 27 -28.45 -34.22 -9.70
C ALA A 27 -28.47 -35.68 -9.14
N ARG A 28 -28.60 -35.77 -7.81
CA ARG A 28 -29.30 -36.78 -6.97
C ARG A 28 -29.29 -38.30 -7.34
N ALA A 29 -28.73 -39.11 -6.42
CA ALA A 29 -29.35 -40.28 -5.77
C ALA A 29 -28.52 -40.63 -4.51
N SER A 30 -28.98 -40.97 -3.30
CA SER A 30 -30.22 -41.53 -2.70
C SER A 30 -30.28 -43.06 -2.55
N THR A 31 -29.92 -43.57 -1.35
CA THR A 31 -30.42 -44.86 -0.83
C THR A 31 -30.61 -44.74 0.70
N ALA A 32 -31.57 -45.48 1.26
CA ALA A 32 -32.01 -45.32 2.66
C ALA A 32 -32.08 -46.66 3.41
N ARG A 33 -32.16 -46.61 4.74
CA ARG A 33 -32.83 -47.65 5.56
C ARG A 33 -33.55 -47.05 6.77
N ARG A 34 -34.52 -47.80 7.28
CA ARG A 34 -35.52 -47.45 8.32
C ARG A 34 -35.08 -48.05 9.70
N MET A 35 -35.76 -47.92 10.85
CA MET A 35 -37.21 -47.83 11.14
C MET A 35 -37.54 -47.23 12.54
N ALA A 36 -38.78 -46.71 12.66
CA ALA A 36 -39.71 -46.82 13.82
C ALA A 36 -39.34 -46.12 15.16
N THR A 37 -40.24 -45.58 16.00
CA THR A 37 -41.72 -45.29 16.05
C THR A 37 -41.97 -44.51 17.37
N ASP A 38 -43.00 -43.73 17.69
CA ASP A 38 -44.23 -43.15 17.05
C ASP A 38 -44.70 -41.96 17.98
N SER A 39 -45.87 -41.29 17.97
CA SER A 39 -47.11 -41.21 17.15
C SER A 39 -47.93 -39.96 17.56
N MET A 40 -48.71 -39.35 16.64
CA MET A 40 -50.00 -38.61 16.84
C MET A 40 -50.02 -37.34 17.75
N MET A 41 -50.37 -36.15 17.23
CA MET A 41 -51.73 -35.51 17.13
C MET A 41 -52.27 -34.93 18.48
N ASP A 42 -53.04 -33.84 18.55
CA ASP A 42 -53.79 -33.08 17.52
C ASP A 42 -54.11 -31.60 17.92
N GLU A 43 -54.70 -30.81 17.00
CA GLU A 43 -55.67 -29.67 17.13
C GLU A 43 -55.60 -28.58 18.27
N THR A 44 -56.14 -27.34 18.22
CA THR A 44 -56.79 -26.43 17.22
C THR A 44 -56.93 -24.98 17.78
N THR A 45 -57.06 -23.95 16.90
CA THR A 45 -57.78 -22.65 17.12
C THR A 45 -57.33 -21.66 18.24
N SER A 46 -57.67 -20.36 18.29
CA SER A 46 -58.33 -19.39 17.37
C SER A 46 -58.01 -17.92 17.75
N LEU A 47 -58.18 -16.98 16.82
CA LEU A 47 -58.24 -15.51 17.06
C LEU A 47 -59.58 -15.10 17.74
N PRO A 48 -59.64 -13.95 18.44
CA PRO A 48 -60.07 -12.70 17.78
C PRO A 48 -59.31 -11.43 18.25
N ALA A 49 -59.64 -10.25 17.70
CA ALA A 49 -58.94 -8.98 17.94
C ALA A 49 -59.89 -7.83 18.33
N ALA A 50 -59.38 -6.82 19.06
CA ALA A 50 -60.00 -5.51 19.26
C ALA A 50 -58.97 -4.42 19.67
N GLY A 51 -59.26 -3.17 19.33
CA GLY A 51 -58.66 -1.93 19.86
C GLY A 51 -59.77 -0.86 19.96
N PRO A 52 -59.51 0.47 19.99
CA PRO A 52 -58.22 1.19 19.95
C PRO A 52 -58.13 2.35 21.01
N MET A 53 -57.36 3.41 20.71
CA MET A 53 -57.02 4.64 21.50
C MET A 53 -55.79 4.53 22.44
N GLY A 54 -54.91 5.56 22.56
CA GLY A 54 -54.77 6.77 21.73
C GLY A 54 -53.88 7.89 22.32
N ALA A 55 -52.78 8.25 21.63
CA ALA A 55 -51.87 9.41 21.84
C ALA A 55 -51.04 9.46 23.16
N ALA A 56 -49.88 10.13 23.27
CA ALA A 56 -49.27 11.16 22.42
C ALA A 56 -47.71 11.24 22.52
N GLY A 57 -47.05 11.75 21.46
CA GLY A 57 -45.64 12.25 21.47
C GLY A 57 -44.51 11.19 21.41
N ILE A 58 -43.31 11.44 20.85
CA ILE A 58 -42.77 12.62 20.13
C ILE A 58 -41.84 12.14 18.99
N GLY A 59 -42.11 12.61 17.76
CA GLY A 59 -41.13 13.16 16.78
C GLY A 59 -40.09 12.25 16.10
N GLY A 60 -39.77 12.42 14.81
CA GLY A 60 -40.28 13.40 13.84
C GLY A 60 -39.39 13.55 12.60
N GLY A 61 -39.23 12.48 11.80
CA GLY A 61 -38.34 12.49 10.62
C GLY A 61 -38.99 13.10 9.37
N THR A 62 -38.62 14.33 9.01
CA THR A 62 -39.17 15.05 7.85
C THR A 62 -38.63 14.54 6.51
N LEU A 63 -39.55 14.20 5.60
CA LEU A 63 -39.27 14.21 4.17
C LEU A 63 -38.97 15.66 3.75
N ILE A 64 -37.77 15.91 3.24
CA ILE A 64 -37.38 17.25 2.78
C ILE A 64 -38.01 17.50 1.41
N GLU A 65 -39.01 18.38 1.41
CA GLU A 65 -39.66 18.90 0.21
C GLU A 65 -38.66 19.63 -0.70
N ALA A 66 -38.94 19.65 -2.01
CA ALA A 66 -38.11 20.40 -2.94
C ALA A 66 -38.36 21.91 -2.78
N GLY A 67 -37.28 22.69 -2.71
CA GLY A 67 -37.38 24.14 -2.86
C GLY A 67 -37.95 24.50 -4.25
N PRO A 68 -38.62 25.66 -4.40
CA PRO A 68 -39.26 26.04 -5.66
C PRO A 68 -38.25 26.14 -6.80
N ASP A 69 -38.66 25.69 -7.99
CA ASP A 69 -37.87 25.79 -9.22
C ASP A 69 -37.57 27.27 -9.55
N VAL A 70 -36.34 27.71 -9.29
CA VAL A 70 -35.89 29.06 -9.65
C VAL A 70 -35.71 29.12 -11.17
N PRO A 71 -36.36 30.07 -11.89
CA PRO A 71 -36.24 30.20 -13.33
C PRO A 71 -34.79 30.55 -13.76
N PRO A 72 -34.42 30.32 -15.03
CA PRO A 72 -33.15 30.79 -15.57
C PRO A 72 -33.08 32.32 -15.53
N GLY A 73 -31.86 32.86 -15.50
CA GLY A 73 -31.58 34.28 -15.65
C GLY A 73 -31.88 34.78 -17.07
N PRO A 74 -31.93 36.11 -17.27
CA PRO A 74 -32.40 36.71 -18.51
C PRO A 74 -31.48 36.38 -19.69
N ARG A 75 -32.08 36.33 -20.88
CA ARG A 75 -31.38 36.18 -22.17
C ARG A 75 -31.46 37.53 -22.87
N ILE A 76 -30.41 38.33 -22.65
CA ILE A 76 -30.29 39.72 -23.05
C ILE A 76 -29.62 39.84 -24.41
N ARG A 77 -30.26 40.57 -25.33
CA ARG A 77 -29.63 41.08 -26.56
C ARG A 77 -29.39 42.58 -26.43
N PHE A 78 -28.13 43.00 -26.51
CA PHE A 78 -27.79 44.42 -26.50
C PHE A 78 -27.98 45.05 -27.89
N LEU A 79 -28.74 46.15 -27.97
CA LEU A 79 -29.07 46.88 -29.20
C LEU A 79 -28.60 48.34 -29.10
N HIS A 80 -28.13 48.91 -30.23
CA HIS A 80 -27.46 50.21 -30.26
C HIS A 80 -28.27 51.25 -31.07
N PRO A 81 -28.79 52.33 -30.46
CA PRO A 81 -29.75 53.23 -31.10
C PRO A 81 -29.14 53.99 -32.29
N LEU A 82 -27.84 54.33 -32.24
CA LEU A 82 -27.15 54.97 -33.38
C LEU A 82 -27.02 54.06 -34.61
N LEU A 83 -27.17 52.73 -34.47
CA LEU A 83 -27.19 51.77 -35.57
C LEU A 83 -28.60 51.50 -36.12
N ILE A 84 -29.66 51.82 -35.37
CA ILE A 84 -31.05 51.56 -35.76
C ILE A 84 -31.72 52.84 -36.28
N GLY A 85 -31.41 54.00 -35.68
CA GLY A 85 -31.98 55.28 -36.05
C GLY A 85 -33.41 55.48 -35.57
N ALA A 86 -34.23 56.10 -36.41
CA ALA A 86 -35.58 56.55 -36.09
C ALA A 86 -36.51 55.43 -35.60
N LEU A 87 -37.44 55.76 -34.69
CA LEU A 87 -38.34 54.79 -34.03
C LEU A 87 -39.05 53.76 -34.94
N PRO A 88 -39.45 54.06 -36.20
CA PRO A 88 -40.03 53.04 -37.09
C PRO A 88 -39.11 51.88 -37.45
N ALA A 89 -37.78 52.06 -37.46
CA ALA A 89 -36.82 51.01 -37.83
C ALA A 89 -36.70 49.89 -36.78
N TRP A 90 -37.18 50.13 -35.56
CA TRP A 90 -36.98 49.25 -34.41
C TRP A 90 -37.78 47.94 -34.47
N ASP A 91 -38.93 47.93 -35.16
CA ASP A 91 -39.83 46.77 -35.20
C ASP A 91 -39.11 45.51 -35.74
N ALA A 92 -38.46 45.60 -36.90
CA ALA A 92 -37.76 44.48 -37.51
C ALA A 92 -36.58 43.95 -36.66
N VAL A 93 -35.92 44.82 -35.91
CA VAL A 93 -34.83 44.44 -35.00
C VAL A 93 -35.37 43.69 -33.77
N LEU A 94 -36.52 44.12 -33.24
CA LEU A 94 -37.19 43.45 -32.14
C LEU A 94 -37.81 42.11 -32.57
N ASP A 95 -38.41 42.02 -33.75
CA ASP A 95 -38.92 40.76 -34.32
C ASP A 95 -37.80 39.71 -34.47
N ARG A 96 -36.64 40.10 -35.03
CA ARG A 96 -35.48 39.19 -35.11
C ARG A 96 -34.95 38.81 -33.74
N THR A 97 -35.00 39.72 -32.76
CA THR A 97 -34.55 39.45 -31.39
C THR A 97 -35.37 38.37 -30.72
N ALA A 98 -36.71 38.43 -30.82
CA ALA A 98 -37.60 37.39 -30.32
C ALA A 98 -37.39 36.05 -31.06
N ALA A 99 -37.21 36.08 -32.38
CA ALA A 99 -36.96 34.87 -33.19
C ALA A 99 -35.66 34.13 -32.82
N LEU A 100 -34.64 34.84 -32.29
CA LEU A 100 -33.41 34.25 -31.77
C LEU A 100 -33.55 33.65 -30.34
N GLY A 101 -34.73 33.74 -29.72
CA GLY A 101 -35.02 33.14 -28.41
C GLY A 101 -34.53 33.95 -27.20
N PHE A 102 -34.21 35.24 -27.38
CA PHE A 102 -33.98 36.18 -26.29
C PHE A 102 -35.30 36.57 -25.61
N ASP A 103 -35.24 36.98 -24.35
CA ASP A 103 -36.39 37.51 -23.58
C ASP A 103 -36.23 38.99 -23.19
N SER A 104 -35.06 39.57 -23.43
CA SER A 104 -34.71 40.91 -22.97
C SER A 104 -33.89 41.67 -24.01
N VAL A 105 -34.17 42.96 -24.19
CA VAL A 105 -33.39 43.89 -25.01
C VAL A 105 -32.79 44.98 -24.13
N LEU A 106 -31.48 45.19 -24.25
CA LEU A 106 -30.73 46.17 -23.45
C LEU A 106 -30.19 47.29 -24.35
N LEU A 107 -30.48 48.54 -24.00
CA LEU A 107 -30.04 49.73 -24.73
C LEU A 107 -29.04 50.55 -23.91
N PRO A 108 -28.08 51.25 -24.54
CA PRO A 108 -27.42 52.40 -23.91
C PRO A 108 -28.43 53.55 -23.69
N PRO A 109 -28.08 54.62 -22.96
CA PRO A 109 -29.01 55.72 -22.71
C PRO A 109 -29.56 56.33 -24.00
N VAL A 110 -30.88 56.56 -24.05
CA VAL A 110 -31.61 57.03 -25.24
C VAL A 110 -31.95 58.52 -25.18
N PHE A 111 -31.18 59.27 -24.41
CA PHE A 111 -31.45 60.66 -24.00
C PHE A 111 -30.54 61.67 -24.73
N ALA A 112 -30.83 62.97 -24.60
CA ALA A 112 -30.04 64.01 -25.26
C ALA A 112 -28.64 64.16 -24.63
N THR A 113 -27.61 64.09 -25.47
CA THR A 113 -26.19 64.10 -25.06
C THR A 113 -25.60 65.50 -25.01
N GLY A 114 -24.52 65.68 -24.25
CA GLY A 114 -23.66 66.88 -24.30
C GLY A 114 -22.87 66.98 -25.62
N ARG A 115 -22.05 68.04 -25.77
CA ARG A 115 -21.34 68.35 -27.04
C ARG A 115 -20.40 67.27 -27.59
N SER A 116 -20.08 66.25 -26.79
CA SER A 116 -19.28 65.09 -27.22
C SER A 116 -20.04 64.10 -28.13
N GLY A 117 -21.38 64.07 -28.06
CA GLY A 117 -22.21 63.13 -28.81
C GLY A 117 -22.16 61.66 -28.33
N ASN A 118 -21.41 61.34 -27.26
CA ASN A 118 -21.40 60.01 -26.66
C ASN A 118 -22.70 59.78 -25.88
N LEU A 119 -23.43 58.69 -26.17
CA LEU A 119 -24.70 58.33 -25.53
C LEU A 119 -24.65 58.30 -23.99
N TYR A 120 -23.50 57.97 -23.38
CA TYR A 120 -23.34 57.97 -21.92
C TYR A 120 -23.09 59.36 -21.33
N HIS A 121 -22.78 60.35 -22.16
CA HIS A 121 -22.60 61.74 -21.74
C HIS A 121 -23.96 62.45 -21.83
N VAL A 122 -24.92 61.98 -21.04
CA VAL A 122 -26.28 62.52 -21.00
C VAL A 122 -26.25 63.95 -20.45
N ALA A 123 -26.79 64.89 -21.22
CA ALA A 123 -26.95 66.29 -20.84
C ALA A 123 -28.35 66.58 -20.29
N ASP A 124 -29.37 65.92 -20.84
CA ASP A 124 -30.77 66.09 -20.45
C ASP A 124 -31.46 64.72 -20.50
N HIS A 125 -31.97 64.27 -19.35
CA HIS A 125 -32.59 62.96 -19.15
C HIS A 125 -34.09 62.95 -19.48
N ASP A 126 -34.72 64.11 -19.55
CA ASP A 126 -36.15 64.25 -19.82
C ASP A 126 -36.41 64.47 -21.33
N ARG A 127 -35.34 64.67 -22.12
CA ARG A 127 -35.38 64.83 -23.58
C ARG A 127 -34.76 63.62 -24.31
N PRO A 128 -35.41 63.07 -25.36
CA PRO A 128 -34.87 61.93 -26.12
C PRO A 128 -33.71 62.33 -27.04
N HIS A 129 -32.87 61.35 -27.40
CA HIS A 129 -31.76 61.56 -28.33
C HIS A 129 -32.26 61.88 -29.76
N PRO A 130 -31.75 62.91 -30.45
CA PRO A 130 -32.25 63.33 -31.76
C PRO A 130 -32.30 62.25 -32.85
N ILE A 131 -31.42 61.24 -32.78
CA ILE A 131 -31.35 60.12 -33.76
C ILE A 131 -32.64 59.28 -33.84
N LEU A 132 -33.50 59.36 -32.82
CA LEU A 132 -34.75 58.59 -32.75
C LEU A 132 -35.89 59.26 -33.54
N GLU A 133 -35.69 60.51 -33.97
CA GLU A 133 -36.67 61.35 -34.71
C GLU A 133 -38.06 61.41 -34.05
N ALA A 134 -38.07 61.29 -32.71
CA ALA A 134 -39.28 61.08 -31.93
C ALA A 134 -39.92 62.40 -31.46
N PRO A 135 -41.22 62.64 -31.72
CA PRO A 135 -41.95 63.76 -31.15
C PRO A 135 -42.41 63.43 -29.71
N GLY A 136 -41.82 64.09 -28.71
CA GLY A 136 -42.22 63.96 -27.30
C GLY A 136 -41.08 64.16 -26.31
N ASP A 137 -41.35 63.82 -25.06
CA ASP A 137 -40.36 63.70 -23.98
C ASP A 137 -39.74 62.29 -23.93
N ALA A 138 -38.72 62.11 -23.09
CA ALA A 138 -38.01 60.84 -22.95
C ALA A 138 -38.91 59.72 -22.41
N ALA A 139 -39.85 60.05 -21.51
CA ALA A 139 -40.79 59.08 -20.93
C ALA A 139 -41.73 58.50 -22.00
N SER A 140 -42.25 59.34 -22.90
CA SER A 140 -43.08 58.94 -24.04
C SER A 140 -42.32 58.01 -25.00
N VAL A 141 -41.04 58.30 -25.25
CA VAL A 141 -40.18 57.48 -26.11
C VAL A 141 -39.88 56.12 -25.47
N LEU A 142 -39.55 56.09 -24.18
CA LEU A 142 -39.36 54.84 -23.43
C LEU A 142 -40.63 53.98 -23.43
N SER A 143 -41.80 54.60 -23.26
CA SER A 143 -43.09 53.89 -23.32
C SER A 143 -43.38 53.29 -24.70
N GLY A 144 -43.08 54.02 -25.78
CA GLY A 144 -43.17 53.51 -27.15
C GLY A 144 -42.26 52.30 -27.40
N LEU A 145 -41.00 52.36 -26.95
CA LEU A 145 -40.05 51.26 -27.08
C LEU A 145 -40.43 50.06 -26.19
N ALA A 146 -40.85 50.30 -24.95
CA ALA A 146 -41.30 49.26 -24.02
C ALA A 146 -42.54 48.53 -24.54
N GLY A 147 -43.50 49.25 -25.14
CA GLY A 147 -44.66 48.65 -25.79
C GLY A 147 -44.27 47.77 -26.99
N LYS A 148 -43.39 48.28 -27.87
CA LYS A 148 -42.88 47.52 -29.03
C LYS A 148 -42.14 46.25 -28.62
N ALA A 149 -41.33 46.28 -27.56
CA ALA A 149 -40.64 45.11 -27.03
C ALA A 149 -41.63 44.11 -26.40
N ARG A 150 -42.50 44.59 -25.49
CA ARG A 150 -43.45 43.76 -24.73
C ARG A 150 -44.43 43.01 -25.64
N SER A 151 -44.86 43.63 -26.74
CA SER A 151 -45.72 43.00 -27.76
C SER A 151 -45.11 41.74 -28.43
N ARG A 152 -43.79 41.56 -28.30
CA ARG A 152 -43.01 40.45 -28.85
C ARG A 152 -42.46 39.50 -27.76
N GLY A 153 -42.92 39.66 -26.52
CA GLY A 153 -42.42 38.91 -25.37
C GLY A 153 -41.05 39.37 -24.86
N LEU A 154 -40.59 40.57 -25.25
CA LEU A 154 -39.29 41.12 -24.85
C LEU A 154 -39.43 42.17 -23.73
N SER A 155 -38.60 42.05 -22.70
CA SER A 155 -38.40 43.07 -21.66
C SER A 155 -37.45 44.17 -22.16
N LEU A 156 -37.81 45.44 -21.99
CA LEU A 156 -36.90 46.56 -22.27
C LEU A 156 -36.01 46.83 -21.05
N MET A 157 -34.70 46.94 -21.27
CA MET A 157 -33.70 47.33 -20.26
C MET A 157 -32.85 48.50 -20.75
N LEU A 158 -32.32 49.30 -19.83
CA LEU A 158 -31.40 50.42 -20.12
C LEU A 158 -30.07 50.28 -19.36
N ASP A 159 -28.98 50.78 -19.93
CA ASP A 159 -27.74 51.03 -19.19
C ASP A 159 -27.90 52.23 -18.25
N LEU A 160 -27.30 52.14 -17.07
CA LEU A 160 -27.38 53.14 -16.00
C LEU A 160 -25.98 53.51 -15.50
N THR A 161 -25.65 54.82 -15.54
CA THR A 161 -24.38 55.41 -15.08
C THR A 161 -24.65 56.53 -14.06
N PRO A 162 -24.96 56.22 -12.79
CA PRO A 162 -25.34 57.23 -11.81
C PRO A 162 -24.15 57.96 -11.18
N ASP A 163 -22.91 57.57 -11.52
CA ASP A 163 -21.66 58.18 -11.06
C ASP A 163 -21.25 59.44 -11.85
N ARG A 164 -21.90 59.75 -12.98
CA ARG A 164 -21.47 60.80 -13.92
C ARG A 164 -22.58 61.30 -14.84
N VAL A 165 -22.42 62.53 -15.32
CA VAL A 165 -23.24 63.15 -16.38
C VAL A 165 -22.36 64.00 -17.31
N ALA A 166 -22.92 64.55 -18.39
CA ALA A 166 -22.20 65.52 -19.21
C ALA A 166 -21.83 66.78 -18.41
N ALA A 167 -20.59 67.24 -18.56
CA ALA A 167 -20.10 68.45 -17.90
C ALA A 167 -20.80 69.73 -18.40
N ASP A 168 -21.35 69.71 -19.61
CA ASP A 168 -22.21 70.76 -20.16
C ASP A 168 -23.72 70.42 -20.11
N GLY A 169 -24.10 69.45 -19.28
CA GLY A 169 -25.48 69.00 -19.08
C GLY A 169 -26.29 69.87 -18.10
N ALA A 170 -27.62 69.80 -18.23
CA ALA A 170 -28.56 70.54 -17.39
C ALA A 170 -28.42 70.18 -15.91
N LEU A 171 -28.24 68.89 -15.56
CA LEU A 171 -28.09 68.47 -14.17
C LEU A 171 -26.80 69.02 -13.53
N ALA A 172 -25.70 69.03 -14.29
CA ALA A 172 -24.42 69.61 -13.86
C ALA A 172 -24.49 71.15 -13.73
N ALA A 173 -25.25 71.82 -14.60
CA ALA A 173 -25.46 73.26 -14.54
C ALA A 173 -26.38 73.69 -13.38
N MET A 174 -27.39 72.88 -13.04
CA MET A 174 -28.32 73.14 -11.92
C MET A 174 -27.72 72.81 -10.54
N HIS A 175 -26.91 71.76 -10.46
CA HIS A 175 -26.34 71.23 -9.21
C HIS A 175 -24.82 71.07 -9.31
N GLY A 176 -24.12 72.14 -9.70
CA GLY A 176 -22.67 72.11 -9.90
C GLY A 176 -21.85 71.78 -8.65
N ASP A 177 -22.45 71.90 -7.46
CA ASP A 177 -21.89 71.49 -6.18
C ASP A 177 -21.93 69.96 -5.97
N TRP A 178 -22.84 69.24 -6.64
CA TRP A 178 -22.98 67.77 -6.55
C TRP A 178 -21.89 67.02 -7.32
N PHE A 179 -21.20 67.70 -8.24
CA PHE A 179 -20.22 67.08 -9.13
C PHE A 179 -18.80 67.65 -8.94
N ARG A 180 -17.79 66.96 -9.48
CA ARG A 180 -16.40 67.41 -9.58
C ARG A 180 -15.96 67.41 -11.03
N ASP A 181 -15.34 68.51 -11.45
CA ASP A 181 -14.60 68.57 -12.70
C ASP A 181 -13.56 67.43 -12.75
N ALA A 182 -13.71 66.55 -13.74
CA ALA A 182 -12.86 65.39 -13.95
C ALA A 182 -11.39 65.76 -14.19
N GLY A 183 -11.10 66.99 -14.63
CA GLY A 183 -9.74 67.48 -14.85
C GLY A 183 -9.00 67.93 -13.58
N ALA A 184 -9.67 68.06 -12.43
CA ALA A 184 -9.09 68.66 -11.22
C ALA A 184 -8.36 67.66 -10.29
N ALA A 185 -8.50 66.35 -10.51
CA ALA A 185 -7.89 65.31 -9.70
C ALA A 185 -6.55 64.81 -10.29
N LEU A 186 -5.61 64.40 -9.42
CA LEU A 186 -4.42 63.67 -9.87
C LEU A 186 -4.86 62.33 -10.50
N PRO A 187 -4.39 61.98 -11.71
CA PRO A 187 -4.75 60.71 -12.34
C PRO A 187 -4.28 59.51 -11.52
N ASP A 188 -5.21 58.63 -11.12
CA ASP A 188 -4.88 57.31 -10.58
C ASP A 188 -4.58 56.36 -11.76
N PRO A 189 -3.33 55.94 -12.00
CA PRO A 189 -2.97 55.11 -13.15
C PRO A 189 -3.59 53.70 -13.12
N ARG A 190 -4.28 53.34 -12.02
CA ARG A 190 -4.99 52.05 -11.85
C ARG A 190 -6.47 52.14 -12.26
N ARG A 191 -6.98 53.33 -12.58
CA ARG A 191 -8.38 53.56 -12.97
C ARG A 191 -8.41 54.28 -14.33
N PRO A 192 -9.26 53.87 -15.28
CA PRO A 192 -9.46 54.67 -16.48
C PRO A 192 -10.03 56.05 -16.07
N PRO A 193 -9.41 57.17 -16.51
CA PRO A 193 -9.95 58.50 -16.24
C PRO A 193 -11.34 58.62 -16.89
N LEU A 194 -12.16 59.51 -16.34
CA LEU A 194 -13.45 59.83 -16.94
C LEU A 194 -13.25 60.42 -18.34
N GLU A 195 -14.16 60.08 -19.26
CA GLU A 195 -14.10 60.60 -20.63
C GLU A 195 -14.25 62.12 -20.66
N HIS A 196 -13.51 62.75 -21.57
CA HIS A 196 -13.49 64.21 -21.71
C HIS A 196 -14.87 64.76 -22.09
N GLY A 197 -15.40 65.66 -21.26
CA GLY A 197 -16.77 66.15 -21.37
C GLY A 197 -17.75 65.56 -20.36
N THR A 198 -17.31 64.75 -19.40
CA THR A 198 -18.11 64.31 -18.23
C THR A 198 -17.67 64.98 -16.92
N THR A 199 -18.55 64.94 -15.92
CA THR A 199 -18.30 65.42 -14.56
C THR A 199 -18.72 64.35 -13.54
N ALA A 200 -17.96 64.22 -12.45
CA ALA A 200 -18.03 63.08 -11.51
C ALA A 200 -18.94 63.35 -10.31
N ALA A 201 -19.87 62.45 -9.98
CA ALA A 201 -20.73 62.57 -8.80
C ALA A 201 -19.95 62.45 -7.49
N ARG A 202 -20.24 63.33 -6.53
CA ARG A 202 -19.58 63.36 -5.20
C ARG A 202 -20.21 62.38 -4.20
N LEU A 203 -20.21 61.11 -4.55
CA LEU A 203 -20.79 60.03 -3.73
C LEU A 203 -20.01 59.72 -2.43
N ASP A 204 -18.90 60.42 -2.20
CA ASP A 204 -18.12 60.43 -0.96
C ASP A 204 -18.59 61.47 0.07
N ASP A 205 -19.47 62.41 -0.33
CA ASP A 205 -20.13 63.37 0.55
C ASP A 205 -21.55 62.86 0.86
N PRO A 206 -21.88 62.48 2.11
CA PRO A 206 -23.18 61.85 2.42
C PRO A 206 -24.39 62.72 2.06
N GLY A 207 -24.31 64.04 2.21
CA GLY A 207 -25.43 64.94 1.92
C GLY A 207 -25.74 65.03 0.43
N ILE A 208 -24.69 65.01 -0.40
CA ILE A 208 -24.82 64.97 -1.86
C ILE A 208 -25.23 63.58 -2.32
N ALA A 209 -24.67 62.53 -1.71
CA ALA A 209 -24.99 61.14 -2.03
C ALA A 209 -26.49 60.85 -1.84
N ASP A 210 -27.10 61.30 -0.73
CA ASP A 210 -28.54 61.13 -0.51
C ASP A 210 -29.40 62.01 -1.44
N ALA A 211 -28.99 63.24 -1.74
CA ALA A 211 -29.73 64.13 -2.64
C ALA A 211 -29.69 63.69 -4.11
N LEU A 212 -28.56 63.13 -4.56
CA LEU A 212 -28.42 62.54 -5.88
C LEU A 212 -29.13 61.17 -5.94
N ALA A 213 -29.15 60.39 -4.87
CA ALA A 213 -29.97 59.18 -4.77
C ALA A 213 -31.47 59.52 -4.84
N ASP A 214 -31.95 60.55 -4.13
CA ASP A 214 -33.32 61.08 -4.25
C ASP A 214 -33.69 61.42 -5.70
N TRP A 215 -32.76 62.02 -6.44
CA TRP A 215 -32.96 62.37 -7.85
C TRP A 215 -33.07 61.13 -8.74
N TRP A 216 -32.14 60.17 -8.60
CA TRP A 216 -32.15 58.91 -9.35
C TRP A 216 -33.36 58.02 -8.99
N GLU A 217 -33.77 57.96 -7.71
CA GLU A 217 -34.97 57.23 -7.30
C GLU A 217 -36.21 57.67 -8.08
N ARG A 218 -36.41 58.98 -8.26
CA ARG A 218 -37.55 59.51 -9.02
C ARG A 218 -37.47 59.07 -10.48
N ARG A 219 -36.33 59.30 -11.15
CA ARG A 219 -36.14 58.92 -12.56
C ARG A 219 -36.28 57.41 -12.80
N LEU A 220 -35.78 56.57 -11.90
CA LEU A 220 -35.96 55.11 -12.00
C LEU A 220 -37.44 54.71 -11.89
N ARG A 221 -38.21 55.30 -10.97
CA ARG A 221 -39.66 55.10 -10.86
C ARG A 221 -40.39 55.58 -12.11
N ASP A 222 -40.03 56.74 -12.64
CA ASP A 222 -40.63 57.31 -13.87
C ASP A 222 -40.37 56.42 -15.09
N TRP A 223 -39.15 55.88 -15.23
CA TRP A 223 -38.77 54.98 -16.33
C TRP A 223 -39.38 53.58 -16.19
N ALA A 224 -39.50 53.06 -14.97
CA ALA A 224 -40.22 51.81 -14.69
C ALA A 224 -41.72 51.95 -14.97
N ALA A 225 -42.33 53.08 -14.61
CA ALA A 225 -43.71 53.42 -14.96
C ALA A 225 -43.91 53.59 -16.47
N ALA A 226 -42.90 54.12 -17.19
CA ALA A 226 -42.86 54.10 -18.65
C ALA A 226 -42.66 52.67 -19.23
N GLY A 227 -42.43 51.66 -18.40
CA GLY A 227 -42.43 50.25 -18.80
C GLY A 227 -41.05 49.65 -19.08
N VAL A 228 -39.96 50.34 -18.72
CA VAL A 228 -38.63 49.70 -18.57
C VAL A 228 -38.74 48.63 -17.49
N ALA A 229 -38.12 47.47 -17.71
CA ALA A 229 -38.23 46.27 -16.87
C ALA A 229 -36.89 45.82 -16.26
N GLY A 230 -35.82 46.61 -16.43
CA GLY A 230 -34.51 46.29 -15.88
C GLY A 230 -33.44 47.30 -16.27
N PHE A 231 -32.30 47.22 -15.59
CA PHE A 231 -31.16 48.11 -15.82
C PHE A 231 -29.86 47.33 -15.77
N ARG A 232 -28.89 47.67 -16.62
CA ARG A 232 -27.49 47.24 -16.44
C ARG A 232 -26.68 48.41 -15.88
N CYS A 233 -26.19 48.23 -14.66
CA CYS A 233 -25.40 49.23 -13.95
C CYS A 233 -23.95 49.15 -14.42
N LEU A 234 -23.47 50.21 -15.07
CA LEU A 234 -22.08 50.36 -15.47
C LEU A 234 -21.27 50.98 -14.33
N ASP A 235 -19.96 50.70 -14.31
CA ASP A 235 -19.01 51.08 -13.25
C ASP A 235 -19.57 50.97 -11.81
N PRO A 236 -20.18 49.82 -11.43
CA PRO A 236 -20.92 49.71 -10.18
C PRO A 236 -20.04 49.94 -8.93
N GLU A 237 -18.73 49.75 -9.03
CA GLU A 237 -17.75 49.99 -7.97
C GLU A 237 -17.47 51.47 -7.67
N ARG A 238 -17.92 52.40 -8.53
CA ARG A 238 -17.88 53.85 -8.27
C ARG A 238 -19.00 54.32 -7.34
N VAL A 239 -20.01 53.48 -7.12
CA VAL A 239 -21.26 53.82 -6.43
C VAL A 239 -21.40 52.94 -5.17
N PRO A 240 -21.47 53.53 -3.96
CA PRO A 240 -21.58 52.76 -2.72
C PRO A 240 -22.78 51.79 -2.71
N ALA A 241 -22.59 50.56 -2.23
CA ALA A 241 -23.65 49.55 -2.16
C ALA A 241 -24.86 49.92 -1.27
N ALA A 242 -24.72 50.94 -0.40
CA ALA A 242 -25.86 51.55 0.27
C ALA A 242 -26.79 52.30 -0.70
N ILE A 243 -26.21 53.02 -1.67
CA ILE A 243 -26.95 53.70 -2.74
C ILE A 243 -27.53 52.67 -3.71
N TRP A 244 -26.79 51.61 -4.08
CA TRP A 244 -27.36 50.55 -4.93
C TRP A 244 -28.61 49.90 -4.32
N ARG A 245 -28.58 49.52 -3.03
CA ARG A 245 -29.79 49.00 -2.33
C ARG A 245 -30.96 50.00 -2.38
N ARG A 246 -30.67 51.29 -2.25
CA ARG A 246 -31.66 52.38 -2.28
C ARG A 246 -32.27 52.56 -3.68
N LEU A 247 -31.46 52.58 -4.73
CA LEU A 247 -31.91 52.69 -6.13
C LEU A 247 -32.67 51.44 -6.60
N ILE A 248 -32.20 50.25 -6.23
CA ILE A 248 -32.87 48.98 -6.54
C ILE A 248 -34.22 48.90 -5.81
N GLY A 249 -34.27 49.32 -4.54
CA GLY A 249 -35.51 49.43 -3.77
C GLY A 249 -36.50 50.49 -4.27
N ALA A 250 -36.11 51.34 -5.21
CA ALA A 250 -37.00 52.34 -5.81
C ALA A 250 -37.81 51.81 -7.00
N ALA A 251 -37.30 50.80 -7.70
CA ALA A 251 -37.99 50.09 -8.79
C ALA A 251 -37.80 48.56 -8.62
N PRO A 252 -38.31 47.95 -7.53
CA PRO A 252 -38.08 46.54 -7.20
C PRO A 252 -38.67 45.54 -8.22
N GLU A 253 -39.57 46.00 -9.08
CA GLU A 253 -40.08 45.27 -10.25
C GLU A 253 -39.08 45.16 -11.41
N CYS A 254 -37.99 45.93 -11.41
CA CYS A 254 -36.97 45.96 -12.45
C CYS A 254 -35.77 45.04 -12.12
N GLY A 255 -35.31 44.28 -13.11
CA GLY A 255 -34.09 43.47 -12.97
C GLY A 255 -32.81 44.30 -13.09
N PHE A 256 -32.11 44.55 -11.99
CA PHE A 256 -30.82 45.25 -11.98
C PHE A 256 -29.64 44.27 -12.14
N VAL A 257 -28.78 44.50 -13.14
CA VAL A 257 -27.62 43.66 -13.48
C VAL A 257 -26.32 44.45 -13.32
N ALA A 258 -25.36 43.95 -12.54
CA ALA A 258 -24.08 44.61 -12.34
C ALA A 258 -23.08 44.28 -13.46
N TRP A 259 -22.58 45.28 -14.18
CA TRP A 259 -21.45 45.12 -15.10
C TRP A 259 -20.15 44.99 -14.31
N THR A 260 -19.77 43.74 -14.03
CA THR A 260 -18.67 43.32 -13.18
C THR A 260 -17.38 42.82 -13.89
N PRO A 261 -17.28 42.66 -15.23
CA PRO A 261 -16.04 42.20 -15.86
C PRO A 261 -14.84 43.11 -15.58
N GLY A 262 -13.69 42.49 -15.29
CA GLY A 262 -12.43 43.20 -15.02
C GLY A 262 -12.36 43.91 -13.65
N LEU A 263 -13.38 43.83 -12.80
CA LEU A 263 -13.33 44.43 -11.46
C LEU A 263 -12.43 43.64 -10.51
N ALA A 264 -11.69 44.36 -9.66
CA ALA A 264 -10.85 43.77 -8.63
C ALA A 264 -11.69 43.01 -7.58
N PRO A 265 -11.16 41.93 -6.96
CA PRO A 265 -11.88 41.17 -5.93
C PRO A 265 -12.39 42.02 -4.76
N GLU A 266 -11.70 43.12 -4.43
CA GLU A 266 -12.05 44.08 -3.39
C GLU A 266 -13.33 44.86 -3.76
N ALA A 267 -13.46 45.25 -5.04
CA ALA A 267 -14.63 45.93 -5.57
C ALA A 267 -15.84 44.97 -5.61
N LEU A 268 -15.65 43.72 -6.04
CA LEU A 268 -16.71 42.70 -6.01
C LEU A 268 -17.22 42.48 -4.58
N ARG A 269 -16.31 42.34 -3.58
CA ARG A 269 -16.72 42.21 -2.16
C ARG A 269 -17.48 43.43 -1.64
N ALA A 270 -17.20 44.63 -2.14
CA ALA A 270 -17.93 45.84 -1.77
C ALA A 270 -19.37 45.91 -2.35
N LEU A 271 -19.68 45.12 -3.39
CA LEU A 271 -21.01 45.01 -4.00
C LEU A 271 -21.86 43.85 -3.43
N ALA A 272 -21.29 43.01 -2.56
CA ALA A 272 -22.02 41.90 -1.93
C ALA A 272 -23.21 42.42 -1.10
N GLY A 273 -24.40 41.86 -1.32
CA GLY A 273 -25.63 42.31 -0.67
C GLY A 273 -26.19 43.65 -1.19
N ALA A 274 -25.68 44.19 -2.31
CA ALA A 274 -26.23 45.40 -2.93
C ALA A 274 -27.65 45.23 -3.50
N GLY A 275 -28.08 43.99 -3.77
CA GLY A 275 -29.43 43.66 -4.26
C GLY A 275 -29.55 43.38 -5.76
N PHE A 276 -28.44 43.28 -6.50
CA PHE A 276 -28.45 42.95 -7.93
C PHE A 276 -29.07 41.57 -8.20
N ALA A 277 -29.81 41.45 -9.31
CA ALA A 277 -30.42 40.20 -9.77
C ALA A 277 -29.43 39.29 -10.52
N ALA A 278 -28.40 39.86 -11.15
CA ALA A 278 -27.31 39.13 -11.80
C ALA A 278 -26.02 39.95 -11.86
N SER A 279 -24.88 39.29 -12.07
CA SER A 279 -23.57 39.93 -12.28
C SER A 279 -22.92 39.39 -13.56
N CYS A 280 -22.32 40.23 -14.38
CA CYS A 280 -21.74 39.83 -15.69
C CYS A 280 -20.34 39.21 -15.56
N ASP A 281 -20.14 38.00 -16.11
CA ASP A 281 -18.82 37.32 -16.08
C ASP A 281 -17.84 37.78 -17.19
N SER A 282 -16.56 37.46 -17.02
CA SER A 282 -15.49 37.82 -17.96
C SER A 282 -15.24 36.75 -19.05
N LEU A 283 -16.24 35.91 -19.38
CA LEU A 283 -16.08 34.81 -20.35
C LEU A 283 -15.60 35.29 -21.73
N ALA A 284 -16.01 36.48 -22.17
CA ALA A 284 -15.58 37.09 -23.44
C ALA A 284 -14.04 37.18 -23.59
N TRP A 285 -13.29 37.30 -22.48
CA TRP A 285 -11.83 37.43 -22.47
C TRP A 285 -11.09 36.13 -22.09
N TRP A 286 -11.80 35.03 -21.83
CA TRP A 286 -11.21 33.76 -21.43
C TRP A 286 -10.68 32.95 -22.63
N ASP A 287 -9.65 32.12 -22.38
CA ASP A 287 -8.91 31.32 -23.37
C ASP A 287 -9.26 29.83 -23.37
N PHE A 288 -10.22 29.41 -22.52
CA PHE A 288 -10.58 28.02 -22.23
C PHE A 288 -9.47 27.18 -21.56
N ARG A 289 -8.41 27.81 -21.03
CA ARG A 289 -7.26 27.12 -20.41
C ARG A 289 -6.92 27.65 -19.02
N GLN A 290 -7.10 28.94 -18.71
CA GLN A 290 -6.77 29.49 -17.39
C GLN A 290 -7.78 29.10 -16.30
N GLY A 291 -7.32 28.91 -15.07
CA GLY A 291 -8.20 28.60 -13.93
C GLY A 291 -9.05 29.77 -13.42
N TRP A 292 -8.66 31.03 -13.72
CA TRP A 292 -9.24 32.22 -13.09
C TRP A 292 -10.74 32.39 -13.30
N LEU A 293 -11.32 31.86 -14.38
CA LEU A 293 -12.75 32.00 -14.66
C LEU A 293 -13.62 31.25 -13.63
N ALA A 294 -13.12 30.12 -13.10
CA ALA A 294 -13.80 29.39 -12.02
C ALA A 294 -13.73 30.16 -10.69
N GLU A 295 -12.58 30.77 -10.38
CA GLU A 295 -12.45 31.66 -9.21
C GLU A 295 -13.34 32.90 -9.32
N GLU A 296 -13.49 33.45 -10.53
CA GLU A 296 -14.37 34.59 -10.79
C GLU A 296 -15.83 34.25 -10.47
N ALA A 297 -16.35 33.10 -10.91
CA ALA A 297 -17.74 32.73 -10.57
C ALA A 297 -17.97 32.59 -9.06
N LEU A 298 -17.00 32.09 -8.29
CA LEU A 298 -17.09 32.04 -6.83
C LEU A 298 -17.14 33.45 -6.20
N ARG A 299 -16.44 34.44 -6.79
CA ARG A 299 -16.48 35.85 -6.35
C ARG A 299 -17.79 36.54 -6.77
N LEU A 300 -18.24 36.31 -8.01
CA LEU A 300 -19.46 36.86 -8.57
C LEU A 300 -20.72 36.33 -7.87
N ALA A 301 -20.77 35.03 -7.54
CA ALA A 301 -21.89 34.42 -6.83
C ALA A 301 -22.16 35.01 -5.43
N ALA A 302 -21.17 35.69 -4.82
CA ALA A 302 -21.35 36.45 -3.57
C ALA A 302 -21.99 37.85 -3.78
N VAL A 303 -22.05 38.33 -5.03
CA VAL A 303 -22.74 39.57 -5.44
C VAL A 303 -24.13 39.24 -5.97
N ALA A 304 -24.19 38.45 -7.05
CA ALA A 304 -25.42 37.98 -7.70
C ALA A 304 -25.07 36.87 -8.73
N PRO A 305 -26.01 35.99 -9.13
CA PRO A 305 -25.73 34.89 -10.05
C PRO A 305 -25.02 35.32 -11.36
N PRO A 306 -23.99 34.60 -11.82
CA PRO A 306 -23.17 35.03 -12.97
C PRO A 306 -23.93 34.86 -14.30
N LEU A 307 -24.22 36.00 -14.94
CA LEU A 307 -24.70 36.13 -16.31
C LEU A 307 -23.51 35.98 -17.27
N ALA A 308 -23.57 35.02 -18.18
CA ALA A 308 -22.47 34.77 -19.10
C ALA A 308 -22.42 35.82 -20.23
N VAL A 309 -21.29 36.50 -20.39
CA VAL A 309 -21.07 37.49 -21.46
C VAL A 309 -20.23 36.85 -22.56
N VAL A 310 -20.83 36.61 -23.74
CA VAL A 310 -20.06 36.05 -24.88
C VAL A 310 -19.13 37.08 -25.50
N GLU A 311 -19.54 38.36 -25.53
CA GLU A 311 -18.78 39.47 -26.08
C GLU A 311 -19.23 40.80 -25.44
N ALA A 312 -18.29 41.73 -25.21
CA ALA A 312 -18.62 43.03 -24.64
C ALA A 312 -19.09 44.02 -25.73
N PRO A 313 -20.23 44.74 -25.56
CA PRO A 313 -20.81 45.54 -26.65
C PRO A 313 -19.87 46.56 -27.30
N PHE A 314 -19.12 47.31 -26.48
CA PHE A 314 -18.17 48.34 -26.91
C PHE A 314 -16.71 47.85 -26.89
N GLY A 315 -16.50 46.56 -26.65
CA GLY A 315 -15.16 45.96 -26.58
C GLY A 315 -14.63 45.52 -27.95
N PRO A 316 -13.39 45.02 -28.00
CA PRO A 316 -12.88 44.30 -29.16
C PRO A 316 -13.80 43.12 -29.51
N ARG A 317 -14.19 43.04 -30.79
CA ARG A 317 -15.06 41.97 -31.29
C ARG A 317 -14.26 40.69 -31.50
N ILE A 318 -14.80 39.52 -31.19
CA ILE A 318 -14.12 38.22 -31.33
C ILE A 318 -13.76 37.96 -32.79
N ALA A 319 -14.66 38.26 -33.71
CA ALA A 319 -14.41 38.15 -35.14
C ALA A 319 -13.32 39.10 -35.67
N ALA A 320 -12.95 40.15 -34.91
CA ALA A 320 -11.81 40.99 -35.28
C ALA A 320 -10.47 40.25 -35.15
N GLY A 321 -10.35 39.35 -34.17
CA GLY A 321 -9.12 38.62 -33.82
C GLY A 321 -8.89 37.31 -34.57
N GLN A 322 -9.74 36.93 -35.53
CA GLN A 322 -9.57 35.74 -36.37
C GLN A 322 -9.89 36.06 -37.84
N ASP A 323 -8.92 35.84 -38.73
CA ASP A 323 -9.06 36.17 -40.16
C ASP A 323 -9.72 35.09 -41.01
N ASP A 324 -9.73 33.82 -40.57
CA ASP A 324 -10.56 32.78 -41.17
C ASP A 324 -11.99 32.87 -40.59
N PRO A 325 -13.03 33.20 -41.40
CA PRO A 325 -14.40 33.29 -40.92
C PRO A 325 -14.93 31.98 -40.32
N ARG A 326 -14.39 30.82 -40.71
CA ARG A 326 -14.74 29.50 -40.16
C ARG A 326 -14.21 29.31 -38.74
N LEU A 327 -12.99 29.80 -38.46
CA LEU A 327 -12.43 29.78 -37.10
C LEU A 327 -13.09 30.84 -36.21
N ALA A 328 -13.41 32.02 -36.77
CA ALA A 328 -14.18 33.04 -36.08
C ALA A 328 -15.58 32.55 -35.68
N ALA A 329 -16.31 31.89 -36.59
CA ALA A 329 -17.59 31.26 -36.30
C ALA A 329 -17.47 30.15 -35.24
N ARG A 330 -16.41 29.32 -35.33
CA ARG A 330 -16.14 28.24 -34.37
C ARG A 330 -15.89 28.77 -32.96
N ASP A 331 -15.12 29.85 -32.77
CA ASP A 331 -14.91 30.42 -31.43
C ASP A 331 -16.17 31.10 -30.89
N ALA A 332 -16.95 31.77 -31.75
CA ALA A 332 -18.23 32.36 -31.37
C ALA A 332 -19.23 31.28 -30.89
N VAL A 333 -19.37 30.17 -31.61
CA VAL A 333 -20.20 29.02 -31.20
C VAL A 333 -19.64 28.36 -29.93
N ARG A 334 -18.31 28.24 -29.79
CA ARG A 334 -17.68 27.71 -28.56
C ARG A 334 -18.05 28.55 -27.33
N ARG A 335 -17.85 29.86 -27.39
CA ARG A 335 -18.20 30.79 -26.29
C ARG A 335 -19.68 30.76 -25.97
N LEU A 336 -20.54 30.78 -26.99
CA LEU A 336 -21.98 30.72 -26.89
C LEU A 336 -22.49 29.42 -26.23
N ARG A 337 -21.99 28.26 -26.66
CA ARG A 337 -22.37 26.96 -26.07
C ARG A 337 -21.83 26.78 -24.64
N TYR A 338 -20.62 27.28 -24.35
CA TYR A 338 -20.07 27.26 -22.99
C TYR A 338 -20.86 28.19 -22.05
N ALA A 339 -21.18 29.40 -22.50
CA ALA A 339 -22.08 30.32 -21.81
C ALA A 339 -23.43 29.64 -21.48
N ALA A 340 -24.03 28.96 -22.47
CA ALA A 340 -25.31 28.26 -22.29
C ALA A 340 -25.25 27.04 -21.35
N GLY A 341 -24.11 26.35 -21.27
CA GLY A 341 -23.89 25.25 -20.32
C GLY A 341 -23.58 25.71 -18.90
N ARG A 342 -22.98 26.89 -18.75
CA ARG A 342 -22.47 27.42 -17.48
C ARG A 342 -23.39 28.44 -16.83
N GLY A 343 -23.57 29.58 -17.50
CA GLY A 343 -24.12 30.81 -16.92
C GLY A 343 -25.53 30.67 -16.36
N ALA A 344 -25.90 31.59 -15.47
CA ALA A 344 -27.26 31.76 -14.97
C ALA A 344 -28.22 32.23 -16.06
N GLY A 345 -27.73 33.12 -16.93
CA GLY A 345 -28.36 33.65 -18.13
C GLY A 345 -27.28 34.11 -19.12
N LEU A 346 -27.64 34.90 -20.14
CA LEU A 346 -26.79 35.17 -21.31
C LEU A 346 -26.89 36.64 -21.76
N LEU A 347 -25.76 37.26 -22.12
CA LEU A 347 -25.72 38.57 -22.79
C LEU A 347 -24.99 38.47 -24.13
N VAL A 348 -25.65 38.90 -25.22
CA VAL A 348 -25.11 38.92 -26.60
C VAL A 348 -25.30 40.31 -27.23
N PRO A 349 -24.25 40.98 -27.74
CA PRO A 349 -24.42 42.22 -28.49
C PRO A 349 -24.88 41.98 -29.93
N MET A 350 -25.68 42.90 -30.49
CA MET A 350 -26.04 42.87 -31.91
C MET A 350 -24.80 42.77 -32.82
N GLY A 351 -24.94 42.08 -33.94
CA GLY A 351 -23.84 41.81 -34.87
C GLY A 351 -22.86 40.73 -34.39
N PHE A 352 -23.04 40.15 -33.19
CA PHE A 352 -22.30 38.95 -32.80
C PHE A 352 -22.69 37.77 -33.68
N GLU A 353 -23.99 37.62 -33.98
CA GLU A 353 -24.53 36.62 -34.90
C GLU A 353 -23.94 36.69 -36.32
N TYR A 354 -23.38 37.85 -36.70
CA TYR A 354 -22.84 38.15 -38.03
C TYR A 354 -21.31 38.31 -38.07
N GLY A 355 -20.64 38.12 -36.93
CA GLY A 355 -19.18 38.28 -36.84
C GLY A 355 -18.69 39.68 -37.16
N ALA A 356 -19.40 40.71 -36.66
CA ALA A 356 -18.98 42.10 -36.82
C ALA A 356 -17.54 42.30 -36.31
N ARG A 357 -16.66 42.87 -37.15
CA ARG A 357 -15.23 43.05 -36.83
C ARG A 357 -14.88 44.42 -36.22
N VAL A 358 -15.82 45.36 -36.18
CA VAL A 358 -15.64 46.71 -35.63
C VAL A 358 -16.44 46.83 -34.31
N PRO A 359 -15.84 47.36 -33.21
CA PRO A 359 -16.57 47.67 -31.98
C PRO A 359 -17.75 48.63 -32.23
N LEU A 360 -18.77 48.55 -31.38
CA LEU A 360 -19.81 49.60 -31.34
C LEU A 360 -19.18 50.89 -30.79
N ASP A 361 -19.49 52.04 -31.40
CA ASP A 361 -18.98 53.35 -30.97
C ASP A 361 -20.14 54.23 -30.49
N PRO A 362 -20.17 54.64 -29.20
CA PRO A 362 -21.31 55.34 -28.61
C PRO A 362 -21.46 56.79 -29.07
N ALA A 363 -20.56 57.31 -29.92
CA ALA A 363 -20.66 58.65 -30.52
C ALA A 363 -20.63 58.64 -32.06
N ARG A 364 -19.98 57.65 -32.68
CA ARG A 364 -19.64 57.66 -34.11
C ARG A 364 -20.40 56.67 -34.98
N SER A 365 -20.98 55.60 -34.43
CA SER A 365 -21.81 54.66 -35.20
C SER A 365 -22.99 55.38 -35.89
N ARG A 366 -23.41 54.93 -37.07
CA ARG A 366 -24.51 55.48 -37.87
C ARG A 366 -25.42 54.37 -38.43
N PRO A 367 -26.69 54.64 -38.80
CA PRO A 367 -27.61 53.58 -39.23
C PRO A 367 -27.17 52.80 -40.48
N GLY A 368 -26.35 53.41 -41.35
CA GLY A 368 -25.77 52.73 -42.52
C GLY A 368 -24.80 51.60 -42.16
N ASP A 369 -24.12 51.67 -41.01
CA ASP A 369 -23.13 50.67 -40.59
C ASP A 369 -23.78 49.32 -40.29
N TRP A 370 -25.06 49.32 -39.87
CA TRP A 370 -25.82 48.08 -39.63
C TRP A 370 -26.19 47.38 -40.94
N ALA A 371 -26.73 48.12 -41.92
CA ALA A 371 -27.05 47.55 -43.23
C ALA A 371 -25.79 46.98 -43.91
N TRP A 372 -24.66 47.71 -43.84
CA TRP A 372 -23.38 47.22 -44.34
C TRP A 372 -22.96 45.91 -43.66
N LEU A 373 -23.13 45.78 -42.35
CA LEU A 373 -22.81 44.56 -41.61
C LEU A 373 -23.70 43.38 -42.00
N GLU A 374 -25.00 43.58 -42.23
CA GLU A 374 -25.90 42.49 -42.68
C GLU A 374 -25.48 41.96 -44.06
N GLU A 375 -25.08 42.84 -44.97
CA GLU A 375 -24.56 42.51 -46.30
C GLU A 375 -23.17 41.84 -46.26
N ASN A 376 -22.27 42.31 -45.40
CA ASN A 376 -20.85 41.93 -45.36
C ASN A 376 -20.49 41.02 -44.17
N ARG A 377 -21.47 40.27 -43.65
CA ARG A 377 -21.32 39.38 -42.50
C ARG A 377 -20.26 38.30 -42.71
N ALA A 378 -19.41 38.07 -41.69
CA ALA A 378 -18.36 37.06 -41.73
C ALA A 378 -18.93 35.63 -41.60
N TYR A 379 -20.03 35.48 -40.87
CA TYR A 379 -20.76 34.22 -40.69
C TYR A 379 -22.24 34.51 -40.37
N ASP A 380 -23.02 33.45 -40.15
CA ASP A 380 -24.35 33.53 -39.52
C ASP A 380 -24.47 32.39 -38.51
N ILE A 381 -24.71 32.72 -37.24
CA ILE A 381 -24.87 31.75 -36.15
C ILE A 381 -26.22 31.90 -35.42
N GLY A 382 -27.24 32.48 -36.06
CA GLY A 382 -28.57 32.67 -35.46
C GLY A 382 -29.22 31.36 -34.97
N GLU A 383 -29.02 30.25 -35.70
CA GLU A 383 -29.45 28.90 -35.32
C GLU A 383 -28.86 28.48 -33.97
N GLU A 384 -27.53 28.62 -33.81
CA GLU A 384 -26.80 28.26 -32.60
C GLU A 384 -27.18 29.15 -31.41
N ILE A 385 -27.47 30.44 -31.64
CA ILE A 385 -27.96 31.35 -30.58
C ILE A 385 -29.31 30.87 -30.03
N ARG A 386 -30.21 30.45 -30.92
CA ARG A 386 -31.50 29.89 -30.54
C ARG A 386 -31.38 28.53 -29.86
N LEU A 387 -30.44 27.67 -30.27
CA LEU A 387 -30.14 26.41 -29.57
C LEU A 387 -29.54 26.64 -28.17
N ALA A 388 -28.64 27.62 -28.02
CA ALA A 388 -28.07 28.04 -26.75
C ALA A 388 -29.14 28.60 -25.80
N ASN A 389 -30.02 29.47 -26.30
CA ASN A 389 -31.17 30.01 -25.56
C ASN A 389 -32.17 28.92 -25.15
N ALA A 390 -32.35 27.86 -25.95
CA ALA A 390 -33.18 26.71 -25.59
C ALA A 390 -32.51 25.81 -24.53
N ALA A 391 -31.19 25.56 -24.63
CA ALA A 391 -30.45 24.79 -23.64
C ALA A 391 -30.44 25.46 -22.25
N LEU A 392 -30.38 26.80 -22.20
CA LEU A 392 -30.54 27.57 -20.96
C LEU A 392 -31.91 27.37 -20.29
N VAL A 393 -32.99 27.26 -21.07
CA VAL A 393 -34.34 26.98 -20.55
C VAL A 393 -34.50 25.52 -20.09
N ALA A 394 -33.78 24.58 -20.70
CA ALA A 394 -33.78 23.17 -20.31
C ALA A 394 -33.03 22.90 -18.99
N ARG A 395 -32.16 23.83 -18.54
CA ARG A 395 -31.43 23.75 -17.27
C ARG A 395 -32.27 24.30 -16.12
N LYS A 396 -32.20 23.66 -14.95
CA LYS A 396 -32.88 24.13 -13.73
C LYS A 396 -31.94 24.94 -12.83
N GLY A 397 -32.45 26.04 -12.27
CA GLY A 397 -31.78 26.85 -11.26
C GLY A 397 -30.73 27.82 -11.80
N ALA A 398 -30.97 29.12 -11.64
CA ALA A 398 -30.02 30.19 -11.99
C ALA A 398 -28.70 30.14 -11.17
N ALA A 399 -28.73 29.64 -9.93
CA ALA A 399 -27.58 29.63 -9.02
C ALA A 399 -27.26 28.23 -8.47
N GLY A 400 -25.97 27.87 -8.42
CA GLY A 400 -25.47 26.61 -7.87
C GLY A 400 -23.94 26.60 -7.83
N GLU A 401 -23.36 25.72 -7.01
CA GLU A 401 -21.90 25.52 -6.92
C GLU A 401 -21.32 25.10 -8.28
N GLU A 402 -20.28 25.79 -8.73
CA GLU A 402 -19.41 25.37 -9.84
C GLU A 402 -18.13 24.73 -9.30
N ARG A 403 -17.72 23.62 -9.91
CA ARG A 403 -16.50 22.90 -9.57
C ARG A 403 -15.73 22.49 -10.85
N PRO A 404 -14.49 22.98 -11.05
CA PRO A 404 -13.66 22.48 -12.14
C PRO A 404 -13.26 21.02 -11.88
N LEU A 405 -13.41 20.18 -12.89
CA LEU A 405 -12.94 18.78 -12.91
C LEU A 405 -11.63 18.64 -13.71
N SER A 406 -11.26 19.63 -14.52
CA SER A 406 -9.98 19.74 -15.22
C SER A 406 -9.07 20.79 -14.58
N GLY A 407 -7.77 20.52 -14.47
CA GLY A 407 -6.78 21.53 -14.10
C GLY A 407 -6.52 22.58 -15.20
N PRO A 408 -5.93 23.75 -14.88
CA PRO A 408 -5.53 24.74 -15.88
C PRO A 408 -4.57 24.16 -16.93
N GLY A 409 -4.70 24.61 -18.17
CA GLY A 409 -3.88 24.15 -19.31
C GLY A 409 -4.30 22.80 -19.91
N ALA A 410 -5.32 22.13 -19.37
CA ALA A 410 -5.89 20.91 -19.97
C ALA A 410 -6.43 21.17 -21.40
N PRO A 411 -6.39 20.17 -22.30
CA PRO A 411 -6.91 20.32 -23.67
C PRO A 411 -8.44 20.42 -23.72
N VAL A 412 -9.12 19.80 -22.75
CA VAL A 412 -10.55 19.93 -22.50
C VAL A 412 -10.74 20.60 -21.14
N SER A 413 -11.44 21.73 -21.11
CA SER A 413 -11.94 22.30 -19.87
C SER A 413 -13.22 21.56 -19.46
N ALA A 414 -13.26 21.05 -18.24
CA ALA A 414 -14.37 20.31 -17.66
C ALA A 414 -14.84 20.97 -16.36
N VAL A 415 -16.12 21.33 -16.28
CA VAL A 415 -16.73 21.99 -15.11
C VAL A 415 -18.06 21.31 -14.78
N LEU A 416 -18.27 20.95 -13.52
CA LEU A 416 -19.55 20.45 -13.01
C LEU A 416 -20.25 21.57 -12.22
N ARG A 417 -21.51 21.84 -12.51
CA ARG A 417 -22.34 22.84 -11.83
C ARG A 417 -23.59 22.19 -11.25
N ALA A 418 -23.89 22.44 -9.98
CA ALA A 418 -25.13 21.94 -9.37
C ALA A 418 -26.39 22.53 -10.04
N ASP A 419 -27.45 21.73 -10.19
CA ASP A 419 -28.80 22.20 -10.56
C ASP A 419 -29.50 22.81 -9.30
N GLY A 420 -28.83 23.77 -8.66
CA GLY A 420 -29.23 24.38 -7.38
C GLY A 420 -28.32 24.00 -6.20
N GLY A 421 -27.81 25.01 -5.48
CA GLY A 421 -27.15 24.83 -4.18
C GLY A 421 -25.78 24.12 -4.23
N ASP A 422 -25.53 23.28 -3.22
CA ASP A 422 -24.26 22.57 -2.95
C ASP A 422 -24.23 21.19 -3.64
N LEU A 423 -23.13 20.86 -4.30
CA LEU A 423 -22.98 19.61 -5.06
C LEU A 423 -23.18 18.35 -4.19
N ARG A 424 -22.94 18.40 -2.89
CA ARG A 424 -23.13 17.26 -1.96
C ARG A 424 -24.61 16.96 -1.66
N ARG A 425 -25.53 17.85 -2.05
CA ARG A 425 -26.99 17.74 -1.81
C ARG A 425 -27.82 17.82 -3.09
N ALA A 426 -27.20 18.20 -4.21
CA ALA A 426 -27.86 18.32 -5.49
C ALA A 426 -28.40 16.96 -5.98
N ARG A 427 -29.63 16.93 -6.52
CA ARG A 427 -30.22 15.70 -7.10
C ARG A 427 -29.87 15.53 -8.59
N ALA A 428 -29.33 16.57 -9.21
CA ALA A 428 -28.84 16.61 -10.59
C ALA A 428 -27.76 17.71 -10.69
N ALA A 429 -26.91 17.61 -11.70
CA ALA A 429 -25.92 18.63 -12.03
C ALA A 429 -25.72 18.71 -13.55
N THR A 430 -25.10 19.79 -14.01
CA THR A 430 -24.71 20.02 -15.40
C THR A 430 -23.19 19.91 -15.53
N LEU A 431 -22.69 18.96 -16.33
CA LEU A 431 -21.29 18.85 -16.71
C LEU A 431 -21.07 19.56 -18.06
N VAL A 432 -20.19 20.55 -18.10
CA VAL A 432 -19.76 21.24 -19.32
C VAL A 432 -18.35 20.77 -19.68
N LEU A 433 -18.17 20.33 -20.93
CA LEU A 433 -16.89 19.94 -21.51
C LEU A 433 -16.61 20.81 -22.74
N ALA A 434 -15.47 21.50 -22.80
CA ALA A 434 -15.11 22.40 -23.90
C ALA A 434 -13.67 22.19 -24.38
N ASN A 435 -13.49 21.95 -25.67
CA ASN A 435 -12.18 21.84 -26.30
C ASN A 435 -11.51 23.22 -26.43
N ALA A 436 -10.34 23.37 -25.82
CA ALA A 436 -9.58 24.61 -25.78
C ALA A 436 -8.82 24.91 -27.09
N ASP A 437 -8.73 23.99 -28.04
CA ASP A 437 -8.09 24.18 -29.35
C ASP A 437 -9.12 24.31 -30.49
N LEU A 438 -9.05 25.40 -31.27
CA LEU A 438 -9.96 25.66 -32.39
C LEU A 438 -9.63 24.83 -33.64
N THR A 439 -8.51 24.10 -33.66
CA THR A 439 -7.98 23.40 -34.84
C THR A 439 -7.81 21.89 -34.66
N ARG A 440 -7.67 21.41 -33.41
CA ARG A 440 -7.39 19.99 -33.08
C ARG A 440 -8.51 19.38 -32.22
N PRO A 441 -8.87 18.09 -32.41
CA PRO A 441 -9.76 17.39 -31.50
C PRO A 441 -9.06 17.08 -30.16
N ALA A 442 -9.84 16.75 -29.13
CA ALA A 442 -9.33 16.36 -27.82
C ALA A 442 -10.25 15.34 -27.13
N THR A 443 -9.64 14.31 -26.51
CA THR A 443 -10.33 13.23 -25.79
C THR A 443 -10.40 13.51 -24.29
N VAL A 444 -11.47 13.11 -23.62
CA VAL A 444 -11.58 13.08 -22.15
C VAL A 444 -12.20 11.78 -21.64
N SER A 445 -11.58 11.15 -20.63
CA SER A 445 -12.08 9.90 -20.01
C SER A 445 -12.88 10.18 -18.75
N ALA A 446 -13.97 9.44 -18.53
CA ALA A 446 -14.81 9.59 -17.36
C ALA A 446 -14.04 9.32 -16.06
N ALA A 447 -13.15 8.32 -16.06
CA ALA A 447 -12.34 7.95 -14.89
C ALA A 447 -11.47 9.11 -14.37
N ALA A 448 -11.07 10.06 -15.23
CA ALA A 448 -10.32 11.25 -14.83
C ALA A 448 -11.22 12.32 -14.18
N LEU A 449 -12.51 12.36 -14.53
CA LEU A 449 -13.47 13.35 -14.03
C LEU A 449 -14.21 12.88 -12.77
N LEU A 450 -14.51 11.59 -12.67
CA LEU A 450 -15.32 11.01 -11.59
C LEU A 450 -14.87 11.37 -10.16
N PRO A 451 -13.57 11.36 -9.80
CA PRO A 451 -13.15 11.73 -8.44
C PRO A 451 -13.58 13.14 -8.01
N GLY A 452 -13.61 14.10 -8.94
CA GLY A 452 -14.02 15.49 -8.63
C GLY A 452 -15.53 15.68 -8.46
N THR A 453 -16.36 14.75 -8.95
CA THR A 453 -17.84 14.83 -8.91
C THR A 453 -18.44 14.77 -7.50
N GLY A 454 -17.65 14.43 -6.47
CA GLY A 454 -18.16 14.15 -5.14
C GLY A 454 -18.75 12.73 -4.98
N GLY A 455 -18.36 11.79 -5.85
CA GLY A 455 -18.55 10.35 -5.62
C GLY A 455 -19.97 9.81 -5.80
N HIS A 456 -20.91 10.60 -6.30
CA HIS A 456 -22.30 10.18 -6.54
C HIS A 456 -22.75 10.40 -7.99
N PHE A 457 -22.42 11.52 -8.64
CA PHE A 457 -22.71 11.71 -10.07
C PHE A 457 -21.77 10.85 -10.93
N THR A 458 -22.32 9.87 -11.67
CA THR A 458 -21.51 8.84 -12.37
C THR A 458 -21.93 8.53 -13.80
N ALA A 459 -23.09 9.01 -14.25
CA ALA A 459 -23.57 8.89 -15.63
C ALA A 459 -23.95 10.27 -16.18
N PHE A 460 -23.66 10.50 -17.46
CA PHE A 460 -23.78 11.80 -18.12
C PHE A 460 -24.56 11.67 -19.45
N ARG A 461 -25.59 12.51 -19.66
CA ARG A 461 -26.47 12.50 -20.85
C ARG A 461 -26.42 13.81 -21.63
N PRO A 462 -26.55 13.82 -22.97
CA PRO A 462 -26.52 15.04 -23.78
C PRO A 462 -27.64 16.04 -23.45
N LEU A 463 -27.28 17.33 -23.39
CA LEU A 463 -28.19 18.49 -23.41
C LEU A 463 -27.92 19.39 -24.61
N LEU A 464 -26.66 19.73 -24.89
CA LEU A 464 -26.26 20.58 -26.01
C LEU A 464 -24.97 20.06 -26.68
N PRO A 465 -25.00 19.65 -27.96
CA PRO A 465 -26.20 19.33 -28.74
C PRO A 465 -26.95 18.13 -28.13
N ALA A 466 -28.28 18.13 -28.21
CA ALA A 466 -29.12 17.04 -27.70
C ALA A 466 -28.91 15.70 -28.45
N SER A 467 -28.31 15.74 -29.65
CA SER A 467 -27.92 14.58 -30.46
C SER A 467 -26.52 14.03 -30.13
N GLY A 468 -25.91 14.46 -29.03
CA GLY A 468 -24.62 13.93 -28.57
C GLY A 468 -24.73 12.52 -27.99
N GLU A 469 -23.59 11.92 -27.66
CA GLU A 469 -23.53 10.61 -27.00
C GLU A 469 -23.64 10.74 -25.48
N ALA A 470 -24.07 9.65 -24.83
CA ALA A 470 -24.02 9.51 -23.37
C ALA A 470 -22.66 8.93 -22.94
N PHE A 471 -22.29 9.17 -21.68
CA PHE A 471 -20.93 8.96 -21.18
C PHE A 471 -20.97 8.53 -19.71
N GLY A 472 -20.25 7.48 -19.35
CA GLY A 472 -20.24 6.86 -18.02
C GLY A 472 -18.86 6.32 -17.63
N ALA A 473 -18.78 5.66 -16.47
CA ALA A 473 -17.53 5.42 -15.75
C ALA A 473 -16.38 4.72 -16.50
N GLY A 474 -16.67 3.91 -17.52
CA GLY A 474 -15.66 3.23 -18.34
C GLY A 474 -15.27 3.96 -19.63
N ASP A 475 -15.94 5.06 -19.96
CA ASP A 475 -15.95 5.61 -21.31
C ASP A 475 -14.91 6.74 -21.51
N SER A 476 -14.62 7.00 -22.78
CA SER A 476 -13.90 8.21 -23.24
C SER A 476 -14.74 8.90 -24.31
N LEU A 477 -14.75 10.23 -24.29
CA LEU A 477 -15.49 11.07 -25.23
C LEU A 477 -14.52 11.95 -26.02
N ASP A 478 -14.60 11.88 -27.34
CA ASP A 478 -13.87 12.77 -28.25
C ASP A 478 -14.67 14.05 -28.52
N LEU A 479 -13.99 15.20 -28.44
CA LEU A 479 -14.51 16.51 -28.81
C LEU A 479 -13.81 16.99 -30.09
N ALA A 480 -14.60 17.41 -31.07
CA ALA A 480 -14.11 18.04 -32.29
C ALA A 480 -13.40 19.39 -31.99
N PRO A 481 -12.63 19.95 -32.95
CA PRO A 481 -11.98 21.26 -32.78
C PRO A 481 -12.97 22.36 -32.34
N GLY A 482 -12.66 23.00 -31.21
CA GLY A 482 -13.48 24.05 -30.59
C GLY A 482 -14.85 23.59 -30.05
N GLU A 483 -15.12 22.29 -30.00
CA GLU A 483 -16.43 21.77 -29.63
C GLU A 483 -16.74 21.90 -28.13
N VAL A 484 -18.02 22.12 -27.82
CA VAL A 484 -18.59 22.08 -26.47
C VAL A 484 -19.68 21.02 -26.40
N ARG A 485 -19.65 20.21 -25.35
CA ARG A 485 -20.73 19.33 -24.90
C ARG A 485 -21.24 19.84 -23.56
N VAL A 486 -22.55 20.05 -23.47
CA VAL A 486 -23.26 20.23 -22.20
C VAL A 486 -23.99 18.92 -21.91
N LEU A 487 -23.76 18.36 -20.74
CA LEU A 487 -24.24 17.06 -20.30
C LEU A 487 -25.00 17.20 -18.96
N ARG A 488 -26.06 16.42 -18.75
CA ARG A 488 -26.71 16.26 -17.44
C ARG A 488 -26.09 15.09 -16.70
N ALA A 489 -25.70 15.31 -15.44
CA ALA A 489 -25.11 14.31 -14.56
C ALA A 489 -26.17 13.68 -13.62
N GLU A 490 -26.16 12.36 -13.52
CA GLU A 490 -27.15 11.56 -12.77
C GLU A 490 -26.49 10.82 -11.58
N PRO A 491 -27.13 10.79 -10.39
CA PRO A 491 -26.56 10.18 -9.19
C PRO A 491 -26.74 8.66 -9.11
N ALA A 492 -25.72 7.96 -8.62
CA ALA A 492 -25.74 6.51 -8.35
C ALA A 492 -26.36 6.14 -7.00
N PRO A 493 -26.95 4.94 -6.87
CA PRO A 493 -27.41 4.41 -5.58
C PRO A 493 -26.23 3.97 -4.69
N ALA A 494 -26.30 4.27 -3.40
CA ALA A 494 -25.29 3.85 -2.43
C ALA A 494 -25.38 2.35 -2.10
N VAL A 495 -24.22 1.69 -2.00
CA VAL A 495 -24.10 0.31 -1.51
C VAL A 495 -24.48 0.27 -0.02
N ARG A 496 -25.28 -0.72 0.38
CA ARG A 496 -25.66 -0.95 1.79
C ARG A 496 -25.18 -2.35 2.23
N PRO A 497 -24.35 -2.47 3.26
CA PRO A 497 -23.99 -3.77 3.82
C PRO A 497 -25.16 -4.40 4.58
N ALA A 498 -25.06 -5.71 4.85
CA ALA A 498 -25.96 -6.38 5.80
C ALA A 498 -25.65 -5.93 7.25
N ALA A 499 -26.63 -6.05 8.15
CA ALA A 499 -26.39 -5.87 9.58
C ALA A 499 -25.51 -7.02 10.11
N VAL A 500 -24.52 -6.69 10.95
CA VAL A 500 -23.43 -7.62 11.31
C VAL A 500 -23.81 -8.53 12.49
N ALA A 501 -24.35 -7.95 13.56
CA ALA A 501 -24.77 -8.65 14.79
C ALA A 501 -25.77 -7.79 15.59
N SER A 502 -26.43 -8.38 16.59
CA SER A 502 -27.16 -7.62 17.62
C SER A 502 -26.22 -7.03 18.68
N ALA A 503 -26.71 -6.06 19.44
CA ALA A 503 -25.93 -5.45 20.53
C ALA A 503 -25.57 -6.43 21.66
N ALA A 504 -26.40 -7.46 21.90
CA ALA A 504 -26.13 -8.49 22.90
C ALA A 504 -25.00 -9.43 22.45
N GLU A 505 -24.94 -9.78 21.16
CA GLU A 505 -23.83 -10.56 20.60
C GLU A 505 -22.54 -9.73 20.57
N ALA A 506 -22.61 -8.45 20.17
CA ALA A 506 -21.46 -7.55 20.17
C ALA A 506 -20.87 -7.33 21.58
N ALA A 507 -21.71 -7.36 22.63
CA ALA A 507 -21.26 -7.28 24.03
C ALA A 507 -20.54 -8.55 24.53
N THR A 508 -20.45 -9.62 23.71
CA THR A 508 -19.68 -10.83 24.01
C THR A 508 -18.36 -10.94 23.22
N TRP A 509 -18.02 -9.93 22.42
CA TRP A 509 -16.75 -9.89 21.69
C TRP A 509 -15.57 -9.59 22.63
N PRO A 510 -14.33 -9.96 22.25
CA PRO A 510 -13.13 -9.60 23.01
C PRO A 510 -13.04 -8.10 23.29
N ARG A 511 -12.82 -7.75 24.57
CA ARG A 511 -12.64 -6.36 25.02
C ARG A 511 -11.17 -5.97 25.15
N VAL A 512 -10.33 -6.93 25.59
CA VAL A 512 -8.88 -6.80 25.52
C VAL A 512 -8.42 -7.36 24.17
N ALA A 513 -7.74 -6.54 23.37
CA ALA A 513 -7.11 -6.96 22.12
C ALA A 513 -5.71 -7.54 22.41
N ILE A 514 -5.40 -8.67 21.78
CA ILE A 514 -4.12 -9.38 21.90
C ILE A 514 -3.47 -9.42 20.52
N GLU A 515 -2.56 -8.47 20.27
CA GLU A 515 -1.95 -8.24 18.96
C GLU A 515 -0.45 -8.57 18.94
N ALA A 516 0.14 -8.57 17.74
CA ALA A 516 1.59 -8.71 17.48
C ALA A 516 2.32 -9.82 18.26
N VAL A 517 1.65 -10.94 18.54
CA VAL A 517 2.20 -12.08 19.27
C VAL A 517 3.42 -12.65 18.53
N THR A 518 4.52 -12.79 19.25
CA THR A 518 5.83 -13.23 18.74
C THR A 518 6.54 -14.10 19.78
N PRO A 519 7.44 -15.02 19.38
CA PRO A 519 7.84 -15.34 18.01
C PRO A 519 6.76 -16.14 17.26
N ALA A 520 6.45 -15.74 16.03
CA ALA A 520 5.43 -16.38 15.20
C ALA A 520 5.84 -16.44 13.72
N ILE A 521 5.35 -17.47 13.02
CA ILE A 521 5.56 -17.65 11.58
C ILE A 521 4.20 -17.85 10.92
N GLU A 522 3.86 -16.96 9.98
CA GLU A 522 2.57 -16.99 9.26
C GLU A 522 1.37 -17.10 10.24
N ASN A 523 1.36 -16.23 11.26
CA ASN A 523 0.37 -16.19 12.35
C ASN A 523 0.11 -17.55 13.02
N GLY A 524 1.17 -18.28 13.35
CA GLY A 524 1.11 -19.57 14.05
C GLY A 524 0.95 -20.78 13.15
N ARG A 525 0.87 -20.61 11.81
CA ARG A 525 0.73 -21.74 10.88
C ARG A 525 1.95 -22.69 10.87
N PHE A 526 3.14 -22.22 11.24
CA PHE A 526 4.35 -23.05 11.32
C PHE A 526 5.09 -22.90 12.66
N PRO A 527 5.70 -23.99 13.17
CA PRO A 527 6.41 -23.95 14.43
C PRO A 527 7.69 -23.11 14.34
N VAL A 528 7.88 -22.22 15.32
CA VAL A 528 9.20 -21.62 15.56
C VAL A 528 10.11 -22.68 16.17
N LYS A 529 11.39 -22.70 15.78
CA LYS A 529 12.33 -23.73 16.17
C LYS A 529 13.32 -23.24 17.21
N ARG A 530 13.61 -24.07 18.19
CA ARG A 530 14.54 -23.82 19.28
C ARG A 530 15.32 -25.09 19.61
N ARG A 531 16.36 -24.96 20.44
CA ARG A 531 17.09 -26.09 21.02
C ARG A 531 16.41 -26.49 22.33
N LEU A 532 16.40 -27.78 22.64
CA LEU A 532 16.10 -28.30 23.97
C LEU A 532 16.94 -27.56 25.03
N GLY A 533 16.32 -27.18 26.15
CA GLY A 533 16.94 -26.38 27.21
C GLY A 533 17.06 -24.88 26.92
N GLN A 534 16.63 -24.38 25.75
CA GLN A 534 16.47 -22.94 25.54
C GLN A 534 15.18 -22.42 26.17
N THR A 535 15.23 -21.17 26.61
CA THR A 535 14.07 -20.38 27.01
C THR A 535 13.43 -19.72 25.79
N VAL A 536 12.12 -19.84 25.63
CA VAL A 536 11.33 -19.10 24.64
C VAL A 536 10.81 -17.84 25.32
N THR A 537 11.35 -16.67 24.95
CA THR A 537 10.72 -15.39 25.26
C THR A 537 9.58 -15.14 24.28
N VAL A 538 8.42 -14.80 24.82
CA VAL A 538 7.19 -14.44 24.10
C VAL A 538 6.86 -13.00 24.40
N GLU A 539 6.44 -12.27 23.37
CA GLU A 539 5.99 -10.88 23.47
C GLU A 539 4.69 -10.67 22.70
N ALA A 540 3.83 -9.79 23.19
CA ALA A 540 2.57 -9.41 22.57
C ALA A 540 2.19 -7.95 22.91
N ASP A 541 1.33 -7.35 22.10
CA ASP A 541 0.79 -6.00 22.30
C ASP A 541 -0.61 -6.15 22.89
N LEU A 542 -0.84 -5.63 24.11
CA LEU A 542 -2.08 -5.87 24.87
C LEU A 542 -2.82 -4.56 25.14
N ILE A 543 -4.00 -4.39 24.53
CA ILE A 543 -4.70 -3.10 24.45
C ILE A 543 -6.15 -3.27 24.95
N CYS A 544 -6.67 -2.28 25.68
CA CYS A 544 -8.06 -2.25 26.14
C CYS A 544 -8.58 -0.80 26.12
N ASP A 545 -9.91 -0.60 26.14
CA ASP A 545 -10.48 0.72 26.36
C ASP A 545 -10.33 1.19 27.83
N GLY A 546 -10.14 2.50 28.02
CA GLY A 546 -10.02 3.14 29.33
C GLY A 546 -8.57 3.42 29.75
N HIS A 547 -8.34 3.42 31.06
CA HIS A 547 -7.03 3.65 31.70
C HIS A 547 -6.73 2.59 32.77
N ASP A 548 -7.48 1.49 32.77
CA ASP A 548 -7.37 0.42 33.76
C ASP A 548 -6.12 -0.43 33.50
N VAL A 549 -5.47 -0.92 34.55
CA VAL A 549 -4.26 -1.76 34.45
C VAL A 549 -4.65 -3.16 33.95
N LEU A 550 -3.87 -3.68 33.00
CA LEU A 550 -4.08 -5.03 32.46
C LEU A 550 -3.31 -6.10 33.24
N GLY A 551 -3.95 -7.25 33.39
CA GLY A 551 -3.33 -8.50 33.82
C GLY A 551 -3.05 -9.36 32.61
N ALA A 552 -1.87 -9.97 32.56
CA ALA A 552 -1.43 -10.77 31.43
C ALA A 552 -0.65 -12.00 31.90
N ALA A 553 -0.83 -13.11 31.18
CA ALA A 553 -0.11 -14.35 31.42
C ALA A 553 0.24 -15.07 30.11
N LEU A 554 1.44 -15.65 30.09
CA LEU A 554 1.90 -16.58 29.08
C LEU A 554 1.54 -18.01 29.53
N LEU A 555 0.77 -18.69 28.71
CA LEU A 555 0.39 -20.07 28.87
C LEU A 555 1.22 -20.95 27.94
N TRP A 556 1.76 -22.07 28.43
CA TRP A 556 2.40 -23.08 27.56
C TRP A 556 2.15 -24.51 28.04
N ARG A 557 2.30 -25.46 27.12
CA ARG A 557 2.24 -26.92 27.39
C ARG A 557 2.99 -27.68 26.30
N ALA A 558 3.48 -28.88 26.60
CA ALA A 558 3.84 -29.82 25.54
C ALA A 558 2.57 -30.26 24.78
N ALA A 559 2.68 -30.67 23.52
CA ALA A 559 1.50 -31.01 22.72
C ALA A 559 0.73 -32.25 23.21
N ASP A 560 1.38 -33.12 23.98
CA ASP A 560 0.79 -34.29 24.66
C ASP A 560 0.31 -33.99 26.09
N GLU A 561 0.60 -32.80 26.63
CA GLU A 561 0.10 -32.32 27.92
C GLU A 561 -1.27 -31.65 27.73
N ALA A 562 -2.25 -32.02 28.58
CA ALA A 562 -3.59 -31.43 28.57
C ALA A 562 -3.70 -30.18 29.47
N GLU A 563 -2.89 -30.13 30.54
CA GLU A 563 -2.85 -29.00 31.47
C GLU A 563 -1.93 -27.90 30.96
N TRP A 564 -2.30 -26.64 31.22
CA TRP A 564 -1.49 -25.48 30.89
C TRP A 564 -0.62 -25.07 32.08
N ARG A 565 0.64 -24.77 31.80
CA ARG A 565 1.54 -24.06 32.73
C ARG A 565 1.44 -22.56 32.45
N GLU A 566 1.66 -21.74 33.48
CA GLU A 566 1.47 -20.29 33.40
C GLU A 566 2.66 -19.52 33.99
N ALA A 567 2.96 -18.36 33.39
CA ALA A 567 3.80 -17.31 33.97
C ALA A 567 3.16 -15.94 33.69
N ARG A 568 3.06 -15.07 34.71
CA ARG A 568 2.62 -13.68 34.52
C ARG A 568 3.56 -12.94 33.55
N MET A 569 3.01 -12.12 32.68
CA MET A 569 3.79 -11.23 31.80
C MET A 569 4.09 -9.90 32.49
N THR A 570 5.16 -9.25 32.07
CA THR A 570 5.57 -7.91 32.52
C THR A 570 5.51 -6.93 31.35
N LEU A 571 4.97 -5.73 31.58
CA LEU A 571 5.01 -4.62 30.62
C LEU A 571 6.47 -4.19 30.39
N VAL A 572 6.84 -4.04 29.12
CA VAL A 572 8.17 -3.56 28.69
C VAL A 572 8.11 -2.05 28.45
N ALA A 573 7.27 -1.62 27.51
CA ALA A 573 6.95 -0.22 27.18
C ALA A 573 5.81 -0.18 26.14
N ASN A 574 5.01 0.88 26.13
CA ASN A 574 3.99 1.14 25.09
C ASN A 574 3.16 -0.12 24.74
N ASP A 575 2.46 -0.65 25.74
CA ASP A 575 1.56 -1.81 25.64
C ASP A 575 2.20 -3.13 25.15
N ARG A 576 3.53 -3.17 24.98
CA ARG A 576 4.32 -4.38 24.71
C ARG A 576 4.59 -5.13 26.00
N TRP A 577 4.09 -6.35 26.13
CA TRP A 577 4.33 -7.24 27.28
C TRP A 577 5.29 -8.36 26.91
N THR A 578 6.02 -8.88 27.90
CA THR A 578 6.92 -10.02 27.74
C THR A 578 6.80 -11.05 28.87
N ALA A 579 7.05 -12.32 28.56
CA ALA A 579 7.31 -13.40 29.51
C ALA A 579 8.17 -14.47 28.81
N SER A 580 8.62 -15.47 29.56
CA SER A 580 9.39 -16.57 28.97
C SER A 580 9.14 -17.93 29.63
N PHE A 581 9.29 -19.02 28.87
CA PHE A 581 9.20 -20.39 29.39
C PHE A 581 10.36 -21.30 28.92
N PRO A 582 10.80 -22.28 29.72
CA PRO A 582 11.83 -23.23 29.34
C PRO A 582 11.29 -24.39 28.46
N LEU A 583 12.09 -24.85 27.51
CA LEU A 583 11.83 -26.07 26.75
C LEU A 583 12.52 -27.26 27.42
N GLU A 584 11.79 -27.95 28.29
CA GLU A 584 12.29 -29.06 29.13
C GLU A 584 12.27 -30.42 28.43
N ARG A 585 11.36 -30.60 27.48
CA ARG A 585 11.14 -31.85 26.72
C ARG A 585 11.41 -31.59 25.23
N MET A 586 11.69 -32.66 24.48
CA MET A 586 11.92 -32.60 23.02
C MET A 586 10.60 -32.84 22.28
N GLY A 587 10.38 -32.11 21.18
CA GLY A 587 9.17 -32.21 20.34
C GLY A 587 8.32 -30.94 20.30
N ARG A 588 7.03 -31.08 19.96
CA ARG A 588 6.08 -29.97 19.80
C ARG A 588 5.62 -29.43 21.16
N TYR A 589 5.74 -28.12 21.32
CA TYR A 589 5.04 -27.33 22.34
C TYR A 589 4.02 -26.41 21.66
N VAL A 590 3.06 -25.93 22.44
CA VAL A 590 2.21 -24.78 22.08
C VAL A 590 2.22 -23.76 23.21
N PHE A 591 2.12 -22.48 22.86
CA PHE A 591 1.91 -21.39 23.80
C PHE A 591 0.76 -20.48 23.36
N ALA A 592 0.19 -19.74 24.29
CA ALA A 592 -0.80 -18.69 24.04
C ALA A 592 -0.62 -17.55 25.04
N VAL A 593 -1.03 -16.34 24.66
CA VAL A 593 -1.11 -15.19 25.58
C VAL A 593 -2.56 -15.04 26.03
N GLU A 594 -2.76 -14.92 27.35
CA GLU A 594 -4.05 -14.64 27.98
C GLU A 594 -3.97 -13.26 28.64
N ALA A 595 -4.95 -12.40 28.36
CA ALA A 595 -4.96 -11.01 28.82
C ALA A 595 -6.36 -10.59 29.30
N TRP A 596 -6.40 -9.77 30.36
CA TRP A 596 -7.62 -9.36 31.07
C TRP A 596 -7.41 -8.02 31.78
N ARG A 597 -8.46 -7.46 32.38
CA ARG A 597 -8.32 -6.27 33.24
C ARG A 597 -8.01 -6.67 34.69
N ASP A 598 -6.87 -6.26 35.23
CA ASP A 598 -6.51 -6.52 36.63
C ASP A 598 -7.11 -5.43 37.53
N ALA A 599 -8.26 -5.74 38.12
CA ALA A 599 -9.04 -4.79 38.91
C ALA A 599 -8.33 -4.35 40.20
N PHE A 600 -7.48 -5.20 40.79
CA PHE A 600 -6.75 -4.84 42.00
C PHE A 600 -5.47 -4.07 41.69
N ALA A 601 -4.75 -4.40 40.61
CA ALA A 601 -3.61 -3.59 40.16
C ALA A 601 -4.03 -2.18 39.72
N SER A 602 -5.21 -2.04 39.10
CA SER A 602 -5.81 -0.74 38.76
C SER A 602 -6.03 0.11 40.01
N TYR A 603 -6.68 -0.47 41.01
CA TYR A 603 -6.92 0.17 42.31
C TYR A 603 -5.61 0.50 43.06
N HIS A 604 -4.64 -0.42 43.07
CA HIS A 604 -3.35 -0.25 43.76
C HIS A 604 -2.57 0.94 43.20
N HIS A 605 -2.49 1.05 41.87
CA HIS A 605 -1.87 2.19 41.21
C HIS A 605 -2.59 3.51 41.54
N GLU A 606 -3.93 3.52 41.55
CA GLU A 606 -4.72 4.70 41.90
C GLU A 606 -4.47 5.16 43.35
N ILE A 607 -4.50 4.25 44.34
CA ILE A 607 -4.25 4.61 45.74
C ILE A 607 -2.77 4.97 45.99
N GLU A 608 -1.81 4.36 45.30
CA GLU A 608 -0.39 4.75 45.37
C GLU A 608 -0.19 6.20 44.91
N VAL A 609 -0.74 6.58 43.74
CA VAL A 609 -0.64 7.94 43.21
C VAL A 609 -1.35 8.95 44.11
N LYS A 610 -2.56 8.63 44.62
CA LYS A 610 -3.29 9.49 45.56
C LYS A 610 -2.55 9.65 46.89
N HIS A 611 -1.89 8.59 47.39
CA HIS A 611 -1.09 8.62 48.61
C HIS A 611 0.17 9.48 48.44
N ALA A 612 0.89 9.34 47.32
CA ALA A 612 2.04 10.18 47.00
C ALA A 612 1.66 11.67 46.84
N ALA A 613 0.43 11.96 46.42
CA ALA A 613 -0.14 13.30 46.36
C ALA A 613 -0.66 13.85 47.71
N GLY A 614 -0.60 13.06 48.80
CA GLY A 614 -1.02 13.47 50.14
C GLY A 614 -2.53 13.68 50.30
N LEU A 615 -3.34 12.98 49.51
CA LEU A 615 -4.81 13.08 49.55
C LEU A 615 -5.40 12.29 50.74
N ASN A 616 -6.67 12.55 51.05
CA ASN A 616 -7.44 11.72 51.98
C ASN A 616 -7.86 10.43 51.26
N LEU A 617 -7.62 9.27 51.88
CA LEU A 617 -7.78 7.94 51.30
C LEU A 617 -8.83 7.06 52.02
N THR A 618 -9.61 7.59 52.97
CA THR A 618 -10.54 6.79 53.79
C THR A 618 -11.59 6.04 52.95
N LEU A 619 -11.95 6.54 51.75
CA LEU A 619 -12.85 5.84 50.83
C LEU A 619 -12.12 4.72 50.09
N GLU A 620 -10.96 5.03 49.51
CA GLU A 620 -10.12 4.11 48.75
C GLU A 620 -9.69 2.91 49.62
N ILE A 621 -9.36 3.13 50.90
CA ILE A 621 -9.02 2.06 51.86
C ILE A 621 -10.19 1.08 52.05
N GLU A 622 -11.44 1.54 52.05
CA GLU A 622 -12.63 0.69 52.12
C GLU A 622 -12.93 -0.01 50.78
N GLU A 623 -12.64 0.63 49.64
CA GLU A 623 -12.72 0.00 48.32
C GLU A 623 -11.70 -1.14 48.19
N GLY A 624 -10.44 -0.91 48.57
CA GLY A 624 -9.42 -1.95 48.66
C GLY A 624 -9.79 -3.08 49.60
N ARG A 625 -10.32 -2.76 50.80
CA ARG A 625 -10.83 -3.77 51.74
C ARG A 625 -11.93 -4.64 51.11
N ARG A 626 -12.86 -4.05 50.35
CA ARG A 626 -13.92 -4.78 49.63
C ARG A 626 -13.39 -5.66 48.50
N LEU A 627 -12.38 -5.20 47.76
CA LEU A 627 -11.73 -6.03 46.73
C LEU A 627 -11.08 -7.27 47.36
N VAL A 628 -10.35 -7.09 48.47
CA VAL A 628 -9.75 -8.21 49.22
C VAL A 628 -10.82 -9.11 49.85
N GLU A 629 -11.91 -8.55 50.39
CA GLU A 629 -13.05 -9.32 50.93
C GLU A 629 -13.74 -10.17 49.85
N ALA A 630 -13.90 -9.63 48.64
CA ALA A 630 -14.48 -10.35 47.51
C ALA A 630 -13.55 -11.48 47.01
N ALA A 631 -12.25 -11.20 46.87
CA ALA A 631 -11.25 -12.21 46.53
C ALA A 631 -11.14 -13.31 47.60
N GLY A 632 -11.16 -12.94 48.89
CA GLY A 632 -11.16 -13.88 50.01
C GLY A 632 -12.39 -14.78 50.05
N LYS A 633 -13.58 -14.28 49.71
CA LYS A 633 -14.80 -15.09 49.56
C LYS A 633 -14.76 -16.03 48.35
N ARG A 634 -14.01 -15.67 47.30
CA ARG A 634 -13.92 -16.40 46.02
C ARG A 634 -12.84 -17.47 46.00
N ALA A 635 -11.64 -17.15 46.47
CA ALA A 635 -10.46 -18.02 46.44
C ALA A 635 -10.12 -18.64 47.81
N GLY A 636 -10.61 -18.07 48.92
CA GLY A 636 -10.27 -18.53 50.26
C GLY A 636 -8.81 -18.23 50.65
N GLY A 637 -8.16 -19.19 51.30
CA GLY A 637 -6.72 -19.19 51.56
C GLY A 637 -6.17 -17.90 52.17
N GLU A 638 -5.05 -17.44 51.63
CA GLU A 638 -4.35 -16.24 52.09
C GLU A 638 -5.16 -14.95 51.86
N ALA A 639 -5.99 -14.88 50.81
CA ALA A 639 -6.87 -13.73 50.57
C ALA A 639 -7.95 -13.60 51.67
N ALA A 640 -8.51 -14.72 52.13
CA ALA A 640 -9.43 -14.72 53.28
C ALA A 640 -8.72 -14.34 54.60
N ALA A 641 -7.48 -14.81 54.80
CA ALA A 641 -6.67 -14.43 55.95
C ALA A 641 -6.28 -12.94 55.94
N LEU A 642 -5.99 -12.39 54.76
CA LEU A 642 -5.68 -10.97 54.55
C LEU A 642 -6.91 -10.08 54.78
N SER A 643 -8.08 -10.44 54.24
CA SER A 643 -9.35 -9.76 54.56
C SER A 643 -9.55 -9.71 56.08
N ALA A 644 -9.49 -10.88 56.73
CA ALA A 644 -9.63 -10.97 58.17
C ALA A 644 -8.52 -10.26 58.97
N ARG A 645 -7.40 -9.85 58.35
CA ARG A 645 -6.40 -8.95 58.96
C ARG A 645 -6.81 -7.48 58.75
N LEU A 646 -7.16 -7.08 57.54
CA LEU A 646 -7.61 -5.73 57.21
C LEU A 646 -8.86 -5.31 58.00
N ASP A 647 -9.76 -6.26 58.30
CA ASP A 647 -10.94 -6.03 59.13
C ASP A 647 -10.61 -5.74 60.62
N ARG A 648 -9.40 -6.07 61.08
CA ARG A 648 -8.91 -5.88 62.47
C ARG A 648 -7.78 -4.84 62.61
N ALA A 649 -7.25 -4.34 61.50
CA ALA A 649 -6.17 -3.36 61.46
C ALA A 649 -6.68 -1.92 61.65
N GLU A 650 -5.86 -1.04 62.18
CA GLU A 650 -6.12 0.41 62.22
C GLU A 650 -5.91 1.05 60.83
N GLU A 651 -6.53 2.21 60.54
CA GLU A 651 -6.57 2.77 59.16
C GLU A 651 -5.18 2.95 58.52
N ALA A 652 -4.19 3.40 59.28
CA ALA A 652 -2.80 3.51 58.81
C ALA A 652 -2.13 2.14 58.55
N GLU A 653 -2.47 1.09 59.31
CA GLU A 653 -2.04 -0.28 59.00
C GLU A 653 -2.79 -0.81 57.77
N LYS A 654 -4.09 -0.55 57.62
CA LYS A 654 -4.85 -0.95 56.41
C LYS A 654 -4.24 -0.39 55.13
N LEU A 655 -3.90 0.91 55.10
CA LEU A 655 -3.21 1.53 53.98
C LEU A 655 -1.85 0.86 53.71
N SER A 656 -1.04 0.67 54.77
CA SER A 656 0.26 0.00 54.67
C SER A 656 0.15 -1.43 54.14
N LEU A 657 -0.93 -2.15 54.49
CA LEU A 657 -1.21 -3.50 54.01
C LEU A 657 -1.75 -3.52 52.59
N LEU A 658 -2.62 -2.60 52.21
CA LEU A 658 -3.18 -2.54 50.86
C LEU A 658 -2.11 -2.17 49.81
N LEU A 659 -1.13 -1.35 50.19
CA LEU A 659 0.03 -1.02 49.36
C LEU A 659 1.13 -2.11 49.35
N ALA A 660 1.09 -3.09 50.27
CA ALA A 660 2.16 -4.06 50.47
C ALA A 660 2.36 -5.01 49.27
N PRO A 661 3.61 -5.32 48.87
CA PRO A 661 3.90 -6.29 47.79
C PRO A 661 3.27 -7.68 48.02
N GLU A 662 3.18 -8.12 49.28
CA GLU A 662 2.55 -9.38 49.66
C GLU A 662 1.05 -9.38 49.34
N THR A 663 0.36 -8.25 49.56
CA THR A 663 -1.06 -8.10 49.21
C THR A 663 -1.26 -8.12 47.70
N MET A 664 -0.38 -7.47 46.93
CA MET A 664 -0.41 -7.56 45.47
C MET A 664 -0.23 -9.00 44.97
N ALA A 665 0.68 -9.78 45.56
CA ALA A 665 0.86 -11.19 45.23
C ALA A 665 -0.37 -12.04 45.57
N ILE A 666 -0.94 -11.88 46.77
CA ILE A 666 -2.15 -12.58 47.23
C ILE A 666 -3.33 -12.28 46.30
N MET A 667 -3.52 -11.01 45.91
CA MET A 667 -4.63 -10.59 45.05
C MET A 667 -4.43 -11.06 43.61
N ALA A 668 -3.22 -11.01 43.06
CA ALA A 668 -2.89 -11.52 41.74
C ALA A 668 -3.08 -13.05 41.61
N ALA A 669 -3.03 -13.79 42.73
CA ALA A 669 -3.34 -15.22 42.79
C ALA A 669 -4.85 -15.53 42.99
N ALA A 670 -5.64 -14.57 43.49
CA ALA A 670 -7.07 -14.72 43.78
C ALA A 670 -7.99 -14.04 42.73
N ASP A 671 -7.41 -13.51 41.66
CA ASP A 671 -8.03 -12.80 40.54
C ASP A 671 -8.95 -13.71 39.69
N ASP A 672 -10.14 -13.20 39.31
CA ASP A 672 -11.11 -13.88 38.43
C ASP A 672 -10.99 -13.51 36.95
N ARG A 673 -10.04 -12.64 36.59
CA ARG A 673 -9.67 -12.29 35.21
C ARG A 673 -10.85 -11.73 34.40
N PRO A 674 -11.49 -10.63 34.83
CA PRO A 674 -12.64 -10.06 34.13
C PRO A 674 -12.24 -9.57 32.73
N PHE A 675 -13.10 -9.85 31.75
CA PHE A 675 -12.87 -9.61 30.32
C PHE A 675 -11.67 -10.36 29.70
N ARG A 676 -11.24 -11.47 30.33
CA ARG A 676 -10.23 -12.38 29.78
C ARG A 676 -10.52 -12.78 28.34
N ASP A 677 -9.56 -12.52 27.47
CA ASP A 677 -9.42 -13.15 26.14
C ASP A 677 -8.09 -13.92 26.03
N ARG A 678 -7.95 -14.76 25.00
CA ARG A 678 -6.76 -15.58 24.76
C ARG A 678 -6.41 -15.66 23.26
N SER A 679 -5.12 -15.48 22.95
CA SER A 679 -4.60 -15.64 21.58
C SER A 679 -4.83 -17.06 21.04
N PRO A 680 -4.80 -17.24 19.71
CA PRO A 680 -4.60 -18.56 19.09
C PRO A 680 -3.34 -19.25 19.64
N GLU A 681 -3.32 -20.59 19.60
CA GLU A 681 -2.14 -21.38 19.96
C GLU A 681 -1.01 -21.16 18.94
N MET A 682 0.18 -20.84 19.43
CA MET A 682 1.41 -20.65 18.67
C MET A 682 2.34 -21.87 18.87
N PRO A 683 2.68 -22.63 17.81
CA PRO A 683 3.48 -23.84 17.94
C PRO A 683 5.00 -23.57 18.02
N VAL A 684 5.70 -24.42 18.75
CA VAL A 684 7.17 -24.44 18.90
C VAL A 684 7.69 -25.85 18.65
N GLU A 685 8.88 -25.99 18.05
CA GLU A 685 9.64 -27.23 17.97
C GLU A 685 10.89 -27.15 18.87
N ALA A 686 10.95 -28.00 19.89
CA ALA A 686 12.12 -28.17 20.75
C ALA A 686 12.97 -29.33 20.22
N GLU A 687 14.05 -29.04 19.49
CA GLU A 687 14.93 -30.07 18.90
C GLU A 687 16.22 -30.24 19.71
N ARG A 688 16.78 -31.46 19.71
CA ARG A 688 18.08 -31.76 20.34
C ARG A 688 19.23 -30.96 19.74
N THR A 689 20.31 -30.78 20.51
CA THR A 689 21.50 -29.98 20.16
C THR A 689 22.02 -30.18 18.73
N ALA A 690 22.10 -31.43 18.24
CA ALA A 690 22.59 -31.74 16.90
C ALA A 690 21.79 -31.07 15.76
N ALA A 691 20.54 -30.65 15.99
CA ALA A 691 19.77 -29.90 15.01
C ALA A 691 20.35 -28.49 14.75
N GLU A 692 21.11 -27.91 15.68
CA GLU A 692 21.72 -26.57 15.56
C GLU A 692 23.25 -26.58 15.67
N PHE A 693 23.84 -27.57 16.36
CA PHE A 693 25.28 -27.72 16.53
C PHE A 693 25.74 -29.14 16.22
N ALA A 694 26.39 -29.32 15.07
CA ALA A 694 26.98 -30.58 14.64
C ALA A 694 28.05 -30.34 13.56
N SER A 695 29.01 -31.25 13.50
CA SER A 695 30.06 -31.34 12.48
C SER A 695 29.91 -32.66 11.73
N TRP A 696 29.62 -32.58 10.43
CA TRP A 696 29.30 -33.74 9.57
C TRP A 696 30.49 -34.14 8.68
N TYR A 697 30.74 -35.45 8.54
CA TYR A 697 31.73 -36.01 7.62
C TYR A 697 31.04 -36.96 6.64
N GLU A 698 31.06 -36.65 5.35
CA GLU A 698 30.49 -37.47 4.27
C GLU A 698 31.56 -38.37 3.65
N LEU A 699 31.33 -39.68 3.60
CA LEU A 699 32.21 -40.64 2.92
C LEU A 699 31.42 -41.70 2.15
N PHE A 700 32.07 -42.33 1.16
CA PHE A 700 31.53 -43.49 0.45
C PHE A 700 32.03 -44.78 1.10
N PRO A 701 31.16 -45.61 1.73
CA PRO A 701 31.58 -46.86 2.38
C PRO A 701 32.38 -47.80 1.45
N ARG A 702 32.01 -47.84 0.16
CA ARG A 702 32.69 -48.64 -0.87
C ARG A 702 34.16 -48.28 -1.13
N SER A 703 34.62 -47.10 -0.71
CA SER A 703 36.02 -46.65 -0.82
C SER A 703 36.86 -46.92 0.42
N MET A 704 36.26 -47.42 1.51
CA MET A 704 36.96 -47.55 2.80
C MET A 704 37.85 -48.81 2.89
N SER A 705 37.89 -49.64 1.84
CA SER A 705 38.73 -50.84 1.72
C SER A 705 40.24 -50.60 1.74
N GLY A 706 40.67 -49.37 1.38
CA GLY A 706 42.09 -49.02 1.18
C GLY A 706 42.69 -49.49 -0.17
N ASP A 707 41.92 -50.17 -1.02
CA ASP A 707 42.34 -50.68 -2.33
C ASP A 707 41.31 -50.24 -3.40
N PRO A 708 41.70 -49.48 -4.44
CA PRO A 708 40.77 -49.00 -5.46
C PRO A 708 40.15 -50.13 -6.32
N ASN A 709 40.68 -51.36 -6.22
CA ASN A 709 40.18 -52.54 -6.93
C ASN A 709 39.23 -53.39 -6.08
N ARG A 710 39.01 -53.04 -4.80
CA ARG A 710 38.17 -53.78 -3.85
C ARG A 710 37.05 -52.92 -3.31
N HIS A 711 35.80 -53.36 -3.47
CA HIS A 711 34.65 -52.75 -2.81
C HIS A 711 34.77 -52.86 -1.28
N GLY A 712 34.70 -51.72 -0.59
CA GLY A 712 34.66 -51.63 0.87
C GLY A 712 33.30 -52.06 1.46
N THR A 713 33.35 -52.60 2.66
CA THR A 713 32.19 -53.05 3.45
C THR A 713 31.94 -52.13 4.64
N PHE A 714 30.80 -52.27 5.32
CA PHE A 714 30.56 -51.59 6.60
C PHE A 714 31.63 -51.91 7.66
N ARG A 715 32.26 -53.10 7.62
CA ARG A 715 33.37 -53.46 8.52
C ARG A 715 34.66 -52.71 8.19
N ASP A 716 34.90 -52.38 6.92
CA ASP A 716 36.03 -51.52 6.53
C ASP A 716 35.83 -50.09 7.04
N VAL A 717 34.59 -49.56 7.02
CA VAL A 717 34.28 -48.23 7.59
C VAL A 717 34.63 -48.14 9.08
N ILE A 718 34.38 -49.22 9.86
CA ILE A 718 34.70 -49.27 11.29
C ILE A 718 36.18 -48.95 11.57
N ALA A 719 37.10 -49.36 10.69
CA ALA A 719 38.54 -49.13 10.85
C ALA A 719 38.93 -47.63 10.76
N HIS A 720 38.12 -46.80 10.11
CA HIS A 720 38.39 -45.35 9.95
C HIS A 720 37.74 -44.48 11.03
N LEU A 721 36.84 -45.03 11.85
CA LEU A 721 36.14 -44.28 12.90
C LEU A 721 37.09 -43.55 13.88
N PRO A 722 38.24 -44.12 14.30
CA PRO A 722 39.19 -43.39 15.16
C PRO A 722 39.77 -42.12 14.51
N ARG A 723 40.01 -42.12 13.19
CA ARG A 723 40.50 -40.95 12.45
C ARG A 723 39.44 -39.84 12.41
N ILE A 724 38.19 -40.21 12.14
CA ILE A 724 37.06 -39.28 12.03
C ILE A 724 36.69 -38.71 13.41
N GLN A 725 36.73 -39.55 14.45
CA GLN A 725 36.59 -39.13 15.85
C GLN A 725 37.70 -38.15 16.26
N ALA A 726 38.97 -38.44 15.92
CA ALA A 726 40.10 -37.59 16.24
C ALA A 726 39.99 -36.19 15.60
N MET A 727 39.46 -36.10 14.37
CA MET A 727 39.12 -34.83 13.73
C MET A 727 37.96 -34.08 14.38
N GLY A 728 37.23 -34.69 15.32
CA GLY A 728 36.18 -34.03 16.10
C GLY A 728 34.85 -33.86 15.39
N PHE A 729 34.50 -34.78 14.47
CA PHE A 729 33.15 -34.85 13.89
C PHE A 729 32.15 -35.49 14.87
N ASP A 730 30.86 -35.21 14.64
CA ASP A 730 29.72 -35.68 15.45
C ASP A 730 28.75 -36.57 14.64
N VAL A 731 28.76 -36.45 13.30
CA VAL A 731 27.87 -37.20 12.39
C VAL A 731 28.67 -37.76 11.22
N LEU A 732 28.48 -39.05 10.95
CA LEU A 732 29.02 -39.76 9.80
C LEU A 732 27.90 -39.97 8.77
N TYR A 733 28.01 -39.32 7.61
CA TYR A 733 26.99 -39.28 6.56
C TYR A 733 27.41 -40.16 5.37
N PHE A 734 26.48 -41.01 4.90
CA PHE A 734 26.66 -41.85 3.72
C PHE A 734 25.68 -41.45 2.60
N PRO A 735 26.16 -41.37 1.33
CA PRO A 735 25.32 -41.54 0.14
C PRO A 735 24.52 -42.86 0.20
N PRO A 736 23.52 -43.06 -0.67
CA PRO A 736 22.61 -44.22 -0.60
C PRO A 736 23.34 -45.57 -0.48
N ILE A 737 22.94 -46.36 0.53
CA ILE A 737 23.58 -47.64 0.89
C ILE A 737 22.85 -48.87 0.30
N HIS A 738 21.99 -48.63 -0.68
CA HIS A 738 21.03 -49.59 -1.25
C HIS A 738 21.59 -50.28 -2.52
N PRO A 739 20.98 -51.37 -3.00
CA PRO A 739 21.38 -52.01 -4.26
C PRO A 739 21.36 -51.03 -5.46
N ILE A 740 22.33 -51.13 -6.37
CA ILE A 740 22.53 -50.18 -7.49
C ILE A 740 22.17 -50.84 -8.83
N GLY A 741 21.32 -50.19 -9.62
CA GLY A 741 20.90 -50.66 -10.95
C GLY A 741 22.06 -50.90 -11.92
N LYS A 742 21.87 -51.85 -12.85
CA LYS A 742 22.82 -52.20 -13.92
C LYS A 742 22.36 -51.60 -15.27
N LYS A 743 21.05 -51.57 -15.52
CA LYS A 743 20.44 -50.95 -16.70
C LYS A 743 20.66 -49.43 -16.70
N ASN A 744 21.21 -48.93 -17.81
CA ASN A 744 21.65 -47.54 -17.98
C ASN A 744 22.70 -47.05 -16.95
N ARG A 745 23.37 -47.95 -16.21
CA ARG A 745 24.35 -47.60 -15.17
C ARG A 745 25.41 -46.64 -15.73
N LYS A 746 25.70 -45.56 -14.99
CA LYS A 746 26.78 -44.64 -15.34
C LYS A 746 28.15 -45.21 -14.99
N GLY A 747 29.09 -45.03 -15.92
CA GLY A 747 30.49 -45.38 -15.73
C GLY A 747 31.35 -44.24 -15.19
N ARG A 748 32.65 -44.51 -15.03
CA ARG A 748 33.65 -43.55 -14.53
C ARG A 748 33.53 -42.17 -15.21
N ASN A 749 33.76 -41.11 -14.44
CA ASN A 749 33.63 -39.71 -14.89
C ASN A 749 32.27 -39.37 -15.58
N ASN A 750 31.15 -39.86 -15.02
CA ASN A 750 29.77 -39.59 -15.50
C ASN A 750 29.51 -40.13 -16.93
N SER A 751 30.19 -41.21 -17.31
CA SER A 751 30.09 -41.88 -18.61
C SER A 751 28.73 -42.56 -18.80
N LEU A 752 28.20 -42.57 -20.04
CA LEU A 752 27.02 -43.35 -20.42
C LEU A 752 27.34 -44.79 -20.86
N THR A 753 28.63 -45.15 -20.93
CA THR A 753 29.11 -46.52 -21.20
C THR A 753 29.96 -46.98 -20.01
N PRO A 754 29.41 -47.80 -19.09
CA PRO A 754 30.15 -48.35 -17.95
C PRO A 754 31.05 -49.51 -18.38
N SER A 755 32.14 -49.73 -17.64
CA SER A 755 32.86 -51.00 -17.66
C SER A 755 32.11 -52.08 -16.85
N GLU A 756 32.45 -53.36 -17.04
CA GLU A 756 31.91 -54.46 -16.23
C GLU A 756 32.23 -54.31 -14.73
N THR A 757 33.30 -53.59 -14.40
CA THR A 757 33.77 -53.30 -13.04
C THR A 757 33.31 -51.93 -12.50
N ASP A 758 32.56 -51.13 -13.26
CA ASP A 758 32.13 -49.81 -12.79
C ASP A 758 31.02 -49.95 -11.73
N PRO A 759 31.20 -49.39 -10.51
CA PRO A 759 30.28 -49.61 -9.40
C PRO A 759 28.96 -48.82 -9.55
N GLY A 760 28.88 -47.90 -10.51
CA GLY A 760 27.70 -47.07 -10.75
C GLY A 760 27.50 -45.94 -9.74
N SER A 761 26.44 -45.15 -9.95
CA SER A 761 25.98 -44.12 -9.03
C SER A 761 25.19 -44.73 -7.87
N PRO A 762 25.55 -44.49 -6.59
CA PRO A 762 24.73 -44.94 -5.46
C PRO A 762 23.28 -44.42 -5.51
N TYR A 763 23.09 -43.24 -6.09
CA TYR A 763 21.79 -42.61 -6.30
C TYR A 763 20.89 -43.34 -7.33
N ALA A 764 21.42 -44.34 -8.06
CA ALA A 764 20.64 -45.23 -8.93
C ALA A 764 20.06 -46.43 -8.16
N ILE A 765 19.29 -46.11 -7.11
CA ILE A 765 18.73 -47.06 -6.12
C ILE A 765 17.79 -48.06 -6.80
N GLY A 766 18.01 -49.35 -6.56
CA GLY A 766 17.14 -50.45 -6.96
C GLY A 766 17.83 -51.47 -7.87
N SER A 767 17.72 -52.74 -7.50
CA SER A 767 18.02 -53.89 -8.36
C SER A 767 17.07 -55.05 -8.03
N ALA A 768 17.32 -56.24 -8.61
CA ALA A 768 16.66 -57.47 -8.19
C ALA A 768 16.94 -57.87 -6.72
N ASP A 769 17.93 -57.23 -6.07
CA ASP A 769 18.37 -57.50 -4.70
C ASP A 769 17.64 -56.63 -3.66
N GLY A 770 16.85 -55.64 -4.09
CA GLY A 770 15.99 -54.81 -3.21
C GLY A 770 15.93 -53.31 -3.58
N GLY A 771 15.26 -52.54 -2.72
CA GLY A 771 15.02 -51.09 -2.87
C GLY A 771 15.57 -50.26 -1.70
N HIS A 772 14.89 -49.14 -1.36
CA HIS A 772 15.29 -48.20 -0.29
C HIS A 772 15.30 -48.78 1.14
N ASP A 773 14.76 -49.97 1.35
CA ASP A 773 14.77 -50.74 2.60
C ASP A 773 15.88 -51.82 2.64
N ALA A 774 16.53 -52.07 1.50
CA ALA A 774 17.60 -53.06 1.37
C ALA A 774 19.01 -52.45 1.47
N LEU A 775 20.01 -53.30 1.65
CA LEU A 775 21.43 -52.95 1.66
C LEU A 775 22.10 -53.46 0.39
N HIS A 776 23.08 -52.71 -0.15
CA HIS A 776 23.88 -53.16 -1.28
C HIS A 776 24.67 -54.43 -0.88
N PRO A 777 24.58 -55.55 -1.62
CA PRO A 777 25.17 -56.82 -1.20
C PRO A 777 26.69 -56.75 -0.91
N GLU A 778 27.43 -55.93 -1.65
CA GLU A 778 28.89 -55.74 -1.46
C GLU A 778 29.25 -54.85 -0.25
N LEU A 779 28.28 -54.18 0.40
CA LEU A 779 28.52 -53.46 1.66
C LEU A 779 28.45 -54.37 2.89
N GLY A 780 27.75 -55.50 2.78
CA GLY A 780 27.51 -56.46 3.86
C GLY A 780 26.03 -56.60 4.22
N THR A 781 25.77 -57.21 5.36
CA THR A 781 24.42 -57.54 5.86
C THR A 781 23.88 -56.44 6.79
N LEU A 782 22.62 -56.59 7.22
CA LEU A 782 22.05 -55.75 8.28
C LEU A 782 22.81 -55.90 9.61
N GLU A 783 23.39 -57.07 9.91
CA GLU A 783 24.24 -57.25 11.09
C GLU A 783 25.52 -56.40 10.99
N ASP A 784 26.10 -56.28 9.80
CA ASP A 784 27.29 -55.44 9.56
C ASP A 784 26.97 -53.95 9.64
N PHE A 785 25.79 -53.52 9.18
CA PHE A 785 25.28 -52.16 9.35
C PHE A 785 25.02 -51.84 10.83
N LEU A 786 24.38 -52.73 11.58
CA LEU A 786 24.12 -52.57 13.01
C LEU A 786 25.44 -52.51 13.81
N ALA A 787 26.43 -53.33 13.45
CA ALA A 787 27.77 -53.28 14.05
C ALA A 787 28.51 -51.98 13.74
N LEU A 788 28.35 -51.41 12.54
CA LEU A 788 28.88 -50.09 12.19
C LEU A 788 28.18 -48.97 12.98
N ARG A 789 26.85 -49.01 13.12
CA ARG A 789 26.09 -48.08 13.98
C ARG A 789 26.61 -48.10 15.41
N ASP A 790 26.77 -49.29 15.99
CA ASP A 790 27.19 -49.45 17.39
C ASP A 790 28.66 -49.02 17.58
N ALA A 791 29.52 -49.30 16.60
CA ALA A 791 30.89 -48.80 16.59
C ALA A 791 30.93 -47.26 16.46
N ALA A 792 30.13 -46.65 15.59
CA ALA A 792 30.05 -45.19 15.44
C ALA A 792 29.56 -44.53 16.74
N ALA A 793 28.50 -45.07 17.35
CA ALA A 793 27.97 -44.60 18.63
C ALA A 793 29.01 -44.71 19.76
N ALA A 794 29.79 -45.80 19.80
CA ALA A 794 30.90 -45.97 20.75
C ALA A 794 32.05 -44.97 20.54
N HIS A 795 32.19 -44.41 19.33
CA HIS A 795 33.09 -43.29 19.04
C HIS A 795 32.43 -41.90 19.23
N GLY A 796 31.16 -41.84 19.65
CA GLY A 796 30.43 -40.58 19.83
C GLY A 796 29.95 -39.95 18.52
N MET A 797 29.76 -40.75 17.46
CA MET A 797 29.24 -40.32 16.17
C MET A 797 27.86 -40.94 15.87
N GLU A 798 26.95 -40.14 15.33
CA GLU A 798 25.68 -40.62 14.78
C GLU A 798 25.82 -41.00 13.31
N LEU A 799 25.01 -41.96 12.83
CA LEU A 799 24.87 -42.21 11.40
C LEU A 799 23.81 -41.30 10.78
N ALA A 800 24.15 -40.71 9.64
CA ALA A 800 23.21 -40.10 8.72
C ALA A 800 23.19 -40.86 7.39
N ILE A 801 22.00 -41.09 6.83
CA ILE A 801 21.85 -41.70 5.50
C ILE A 801 21.21 -40.70 4.53
N ASP A 802 21.54 -40.85 3.25
CA ASP A 802 20.80 -40.20 2.18
C ASP A 802 19.39 -40.79 2.01
N PHE A 803 18.42 -39.95 1.68
CA PHE A 803 17.06 -40.34 1.31
C PHE A 803 16.67 -39.72 -0.04
N ALA A 804 17.14 -40.34 -1.13
CA ALA A 804 16.78 -39.99 -2.50
C ALA A 804 15.52 -40.70 -2.99
N ILE A 805 14.41 -39.96 -3.07
CA ILE A 805 13.15 -40.45 -3.62
C ILE A 805 13.21 -40.43 -5.16
N GLN A 806 13.77 -41.51 -5.70
CA GLN A 806 13.91 -41.86 -7.12
C GLN A 806 14.24 -43.35 -7.24
N CYS A 807 14.16 -43.92 -8.44
CA CYS A 807 14.34 -45.35 -8.69
C CYS A 807 15.22 -45.60 -9.91
N SER A 808 16.03 -46.66 -9.90
CA SER A 808 16.66 -47.18 -11.11
C SER A 808 15.62 -47.80 -12.06
N PRO A 809 15.92 -47.97 -13.36
CA PRO A 809 15.10 -48.74 -14.30
C PRO A 809 14.89 -50.24 -13.98
N GLU A 810 15.40 -50.71 -12.83
CA GLU A 810 15.32 -52.09 -12.32
C GLU A 810 14.80 -52.15 -10.86
N HIS A 811 14.37 -51.03 -10.27
CA HIS A 811 13.81 -50.99 -8.91
C HIS A 811 12.49 -51.80 -8.81
N PRO A 812 12.28 -52.62 -7.75
CA PRO A 812 11.10 -53.50 -7.62
C PRO A 812 9.75 -52.79 -7.83
N TRP A 813 9.60 -51.57 -7.29
CA TRP A 813 8.37 -50.75 -7.46
C TRP A 813 7.94 -50.49 -8.91
N LEU A 814 8.84 -50.52 -9.91
CA LEU A 814 8.42 -50.39 -11.31
C LEU A 814 7.58 -51.58 -11.81
N ARG A 815 7.70 -52.73 -11.14
CA ARG A 815 6.95 -53.96 -11.39
C ARG A 815 5.77 -54.12 -10.44
N GLU A 816 5.95 -53.80 -9.16
CA GLU A 816 4.93 -53.97 -8.12
C GLU A 816 3.91 -52.82 -8.05
N HIS A 817 4.34 -51.60 -8.33
CA HIS A 817 3.55 -50.37 -8.22
C HIS A 817 3.71 -49.47 -9.48
N PRO A 818 3.41 -49.98 -10.69
CA PRO A 818 3.55 -49.20 -11.92
C PRO A 818 2.68 -47.93 -11.91
N ASP A 819 1.60 -47.89 -11.14
CA ASP A 819 0.71 -46.72 -10.97
C ASP A 819 1.22 -45.66 -9.98
N TRP A 820 2.49 -45.75 -9.56
CA TRP A 820 3.27 -44.68 -8.92
C TRP A 820 4.16 -43.87 -9.90
N PHE A 821 4.10 -44.12 -11.21
CA PHE A 821 5.02 -43.53 -12.21
C PHE A 821 4.29 -42.93 -13.44
N ASP A 822 4.85 -41.85 -14.03
CA ASP A 822 4.39 -41.26 -15.32
C ASP A 822 4.88 -42.10 -16.51
N TRP A 823 4.06 -43.05 -16.96
CA TRP A 823 4.30 -43.82 -18.18
C TRP A 823 3.84 -43.05 -19.43
N ARG A 824 4.76 -42.87 -20.37
CA ARG A 824 4.47 -42.27 -21.67
C ARG A 824 3.61 -43.22 -22.53
N PRO A 825 2.87 -42.72 -23.54
CA PRO A 825 2.00 -43.55 -24.38
C PRO A 825 2.69 -44.67 -25.18
N ASP A 826 4.02 -44.66 -25.27
CA ASP A 826 4.85 -45.71 -25.88
C ASP A 826 5.34 -46.78 -24.87
N GLY A 827 4.91 -46.70 -23.61
CA GLY A 827 5.31 -47.62 -22.55
C GLY A 827 6.68 -47.34 -21.95
N THR A 828 7.31 -46.19 -22.22
CA THR A 828 8.57 -45.78 -21.56
C THR A 828 8.31 -44.76 -20.45
N ILE A 829 9.18 -44.69 -19.45
CA ILE A 829 9.22 -43.61 -18.46
C ILE A 829 10.29 -42.59 -18.87
N LYS A 830 10.11 -41.31 -18.54
CA LYS A 830 11.16 -40.30 -18.68
C LYS A 830 12.22 -40.51 -17.60
N TYR A 831 13.50 -40.57 -17.98
CA TYR A 831 14.58 -40.53 -17.01
C TYR A 831 14.64 -39.14 -16.32
N ALA A 832 15.21 -39.06 -15.12
CA ALA A 832 15.20 -37.81 -14.35
C ALA A 832 16.15 -36.74 -14.93
N GLU A 833 15.76 -35.46 -14.82
CA GLU A 833 16.59 -34.31 -15.17
C GLU A 833 16.47 -33.22 -14.10
N ASN A 834 17.59 -32.55 -13.81
CA ASN A 834 17.62 -31.29 -13.07
C ASN A 834 18.41 -30.29 -13.94
N PRO A 835 17.76 -29.64 -14.93
CA PRO A 835 18.46 -29.02 -16.05
C PRO A 835 19.56 -28.02 -15.64
N PRO A 836 20.80 -28.16 -16.15
CA PRO A 836 21.21 -28.99 -17.29
C PRO A 836 21.64 -30.44 -16.96
N LYS A 837 21.63 -30.88 -15.69
CA LYS A 837 22.00 -32.26 -15.32
C LYS A 837 20.97 -33.27 -15.82
N LYS A 838 21.44 -34.40 -16.37
CA LYS A 838 20.64 -35.54 -16.85
C LYS A 838 21.05 -36.83 -16.13
N TYR A 839 20.07 -37.65 -15.78
CA TYR A 839 20.26 -38.86 -14.98
C TYR A 839 19.56 -40.06 -15.65
N GLN A 840 20.15 -40.54 -16.75
CA GLN A 840 19.63 -41.65 -17.57
C GLN A 840 19.55 -42.98 -16.80
N ASP A 841 20.24 -43.06 -15.66
CA ASP A 841 20.33 -44.14 -14.69
C ASP A 841 19.17 -44.18 -13.67
N ILE A 842 18.25 -43.20 -13.69
CA ILE A 842 17.09 -43.13 -12.78
C ILE A 842 15.81 -42.61 -13.43
N VAL A 843 14.68 -42.93 -12.82
CA VAL A 843 13.33 -42.41 -13.06
C VAL A 843 12.72 -41.91 -11.74
N ASN A 844 11.76 -40.98 -11.84
CA ASN A 844 11.05 -40.44 -10.68
C ASN A 844 9.67 -41.07 -10.52
N VAL A 845 9.23 -41.25 -9.27
CA VAL A 845 7.83 -41.46 -8.92
C VAL A 845 7.02 -40.17 -9.09
N ASP A 846 5.73 -40.29 -9.39
CA ASP A 846 4.77 -39.19 -9.36
C ASP A 846 3.88 -39.32 -8.11
N PHE A 847 3.99 -38.31 -7.24
CA PHE A 847 3.30 -38.23 -5.95
C PHE A 847 1.77 -38.08 -6.04
N TYR A 848 1.24 -37.79 -7.22
CA TYR A 848 -0.19 -37.68 -7.50
C TYR A 848 -0.66 -38.61 -8.63
N ALA A 849 0.16 -39.59 -9.01
CA ALA A 849 -0.29 -40.69 -9.87
C ALA A 849 -1.40 -41.50 -9.18
N LYS A 850 -2.16 -42.27 -9.98
CA LYS A 850 -3.43 -42.87 -9.55
C LYS A 850 -3.32 -43.78 -8.31
N GLY A 851 -2.19 -44.48 -8.13
CA GLY A 851 -1.94 -45.33 -6.96
C GLY A 851 -1.10 -44.66 -5.86
N ALA A 852 -0.65 -43.43 -6.05
CA ALA A 852 0.35 -42.79 -5.20
C ALA A 852 -0.21 -42.27 -3.86
N VAL A 853 -1.48 -41.85 -3.82
CA VAL A 853 -2.12 -41.31 -2.60
C VAL A 853 -3.15 -42.31 -2.09
N PRO A 854 -3.02 -42.86 -0.86
CA PRO A 854 -1.95 -42.61 0.12
C PRO A 854 -0.69 -43.49 -0.08
N SER A 855 -0.75 -44.56 -0.87
CA SER A 855 0.16 -45.71 -0.70
C SER A 855 1.64 -45.45 -0.99
N LEU A 856 1.99 -44.57 -1.94
CA LEU A 856 3.40 -44.16 -2.13
C LEU A 856 3.88 -43.30 -0.96
N TRP A 857 3.02 -42.42 -0.44
CA TRP A 857 3.36 -41.55 0.69
C TRP A 857 3.61 -42.38 1.95
N GLU A 858 2.74 -43.38 2.20
CA GLU A 858 2.89 -44.36 3.28
C GLU A 858 4.16 -45.20 3.13
N ALA A 859 4.42 -45.78 1.95
CA ALA A 859 5.65 -46.55 1.71
C ALA A 859 6.92 -45.72 1.94
N LEU A 860 6.93 -44.45 1.52
CA LEU A 860 8.07 -43.54 1.72
C LEU A 860 8.26 -43.14 3.20
N ARG A 861 7.18 -42.97 3.96
CA ARG A 861 7.24 -42.81 5.43
C ARG A 861 7.81 -44.08 6.07
N ASP A 862 7.33 -45.24 5.65
CA ASP A 862 7.65 -46.52 6.30
C ASP A 862 9.10 -46.95 6.05
N VAL A 863 9.70 -46.58 4.91
CA VAL A 863 11.16 -46.67 4.68
C VAL A 863 11.95 -45.84 5.71
N VAL A 864 11.54 -44.59 5.98
CA VAL A 864 12.22 -43.73 6.98
C VAL A 864 12.02 -44.28 8.40
N LEU A 865 10.82 -44.75 8.73
CA LEU A 865 10.52 -45.42 10.00
C LEU A 865 11.32 -46.72 10.17
N PHE A 866 11.55 -47.50 9.12
CA PHE A 866 12.38 -48.71 9.15
C PHE A 866 13.83 -48.38 9.55
N TRP A 867 14.46 -47.41 8.88
CA TRP A 867 15.83 -47.00 9.21
C TRP A 867 15.92 -46.32 10.59
N ALA A 868 14.89 -45.59 11.02
CA ALA A 868 14.78 -45.10 12.39
C ALA A 868 14.63 -46.25 13.41
N GLY A 869 13.92 -47.32 13.07
CA GLY A 869 13.89 -48.57 13.82
C GLY A 869 15.26 -49.23 13.95
N GLN A 870 16.10 -49.16 12.91
CA GLN A 870 17.50 -49.60 12.96
C GLN A 870 18.43 -48.65 13.73
N GLY A 871 17.94 -47.50 14.21
CA GLY A 871 18.71 -46.55 15.03
C GLY A 871 19.32 -45.36 14.28
N VAL A 872 18.99 -45.16 13.00
CA VAL A 872 19.34 -43.92 12.28
C VAL A 872 18.52 -42.74 12.83
N ARG A 873 19.13 -41.56 12.97
CA ARG A 873 18.46 -40.34 13.47
C ARG A 873 18.67 -39.08 12.62
N CYS A 874 19.44 -39.20 11.55
CA CYS A 874 19.75 -38.11 10.64
C CYS A 874 19.48 -38.57 9.20
N PHE A 875 18.66 -37.82 8.48
CA PHE A 875 18.30 -38.10 7.09
C PHE A 875 18.67 -36.89 6.23
N ARG A 876 19.66 -37.04 5.35
CA ARG A 876 19.98 -36.05 4.30
C ARG A 876 19.03 -36.34 3.14
N VAL A 877 18.08 -35.45 2.90
CA VAL A 877 17.06 -35.66 1.87
C VAL A 877 17.50 -35.02 0.56
N ASP A 878 17.52 -35.81 -0.52
CA ASP A 878 17.98 -35.38 -1.84
C ASP A 878 16.92 -34.56 -2.59
N ASN A 879 17.33 -33.38 -3.06
CA ASN A 879 16.54 -32.47 -3.88
C ASN A 879 15.06 -32.34 -3.45
N PRO A 880 14.71 -32.16 -2.14
CA PRO A 880 13.32 -32.20 -1.67
C PRO A 880 12.43 -31.11 -2.27
N HIS A 881 13.04 -30.04 -2.77
CA HIS A 881 12.39 -28.99 -3.54
C HIS A 881 11.75 -29.46 -4.87
N THR A 882 12.05 -30.68 -5.32
CA THR A 882 11.42 -31.35 -6.48
C THR A 882 10.23 -32.24 -6.10
N LYS A 883 9.92 -32.40 -4.80
CA LYS A 883 8.85 -33.23 -4.25
C LYS A 883 7.78 -32.36 -3.54
N PRO A 884 6.53 -32.82 -3.32
CA PRO A 884 5.45 -31.96 -2.82
C PRO A 884 5.65 -31.49 -1.37
N LEU A 885 5.43 -30.20 -1.12
CA LEU A 885 5.49 -29.62 0.22
C LEU A 885 4.54 -30.27 1.26
N PRO A 886 3.28 -30.63 0.93
CA PRO A 886 2.39 -31.28 1.90
C PRO A 886 2.83 -32.68 2.30
N PHE A 887 3.49 -33.42 1.40
CA PHE A 887 4.07 -34.73 1.70
C PHE A 887 5.20 -34.59 2.74
N TRP A 888 6.10 -33.60 2.57
CA TRP A 888 7.15 -33.35 3.55
C TRP A 888 6.61 -32.90 4.91
N GLU A 889 5.60 -32.02 4.92
CA GLU A 889 4.97 -31.54 6.15
C GLU A 889 4.33 -32.69 6.96
N TRP A 890 3.64 -33.60 6.27
CA TRP A 890 3.04 -34.79 6.88
C TRP A 890 4.09 -35.82 7.30
N MET A 891 4.98 -36.25 6.40
CA MET A 891 5.92 -37.35 6.66
C MET A 891 6.92 -37.02 7.79
N ILE A 892 7.43 -35.78 7.84
CA ILE A 892 8.31 -35.33 8.93
C ILE A 892 7.54 -35.30 10.26
N GLY A 893 6.25 -34.95 10.24
CA GLY A 893 5.38 -35.01 11.41
C GLY A 893 5.18 -36.44 11.93
N GLU A 894 4.83 -37.38 11.05
CA GLU A 894 4.64 -38.80 11.37
C GLU A 894 5.92 -39.42 11.96
N VAL A 895 7.08 -39.20 11.31
CA VAL A 895 8.36 -39.74 11.79
C VAL A 895 8.74 -39.14 13.14
N ARG A 896 8.43 -37.85 13.40
CA ARG A 896 8.68 -37.22 14.71
C ARG A 896 7.70 -37.63 15.80
N ALA A 897 6.50 -38.10 15.46
CA ALA A 897 5.59 -38.70 16.43
C ALA A 897 6.11 -40.04 16.99
N ALA A 898 6.84 -40.82 16.17
CA ALA A 898 7.51 -42.05 16.58
C ALA A 898 8.93 -41.83 17.14
N TYR A 899 9.70 -40.94 16.52
CA TYR A 899 11.12 -40.69 16.77
C TYR A 899 11.40 -39.17 16.81
N PRO A 900 11.05 -38.47 17.91
CA PRO A 900 11.16 -37.00 18.02
C PRO A 900 12.60 -36.46 17.98
N ASP A 901 13.60 -37.33 18.10
CA ASP A 901 15.02 -37.06 17.84
C ASP A 901 15.40 -37.01 16.34
N SER A 902 14.47 -37.28 15.42
CA SER A 902 14.77 -37.31 13.99
C SER A 902 15.08 -35.94 13.38
N ILE A 903 16.28 -35.82 12.81
CA ILE A 903 16.76 -34.64 12.08
C ILE A 903 16.65 -34.91 10.57
N PHE A 904 16.01 -33.98 9.87
CA PHE A 904 15.98 -33.95 8.41
C PHE A 904 16.79 -32.75 7.91
N LEU A 905 17.74 -33.01 7.02
CA LEU A 905 18.58 -32.02 6.34
C LEU A 905 18.11 -31.87 4.88
N ALA A 906 17.64 -30.68 4.50
CA ALA A 906 17.18 -30.41 3.14
C ALA A 906 18.32 -30.03 2.19
N GLU A 907 18.62 -30.86 1.20
CA GLU A 907 19.51 -30.48 0.09
C GLU A 907 18.75 -29.67 -0.98
N ALA A 908 18.56 -28.38 -0.69
CA ALA A 908 17.68 -27.51 -1.47
C ALA A 908 18.44 -26.38 -2.18
N PHE A 909 19.30 -26.70 -3.16
CA PHE A 909 19.97 -25.70 -4.00
C PHE A 909 19.00 -25.09 -5.04
N THR A 910 18.03 -24.32 -4.56
CA THR A 910 16.92 -23.74 -5.34
C THR A 910 16.71 -22.27 -4.96
N LYS A 911 15.60 -21.63 -5.32
CA LYS A 911 15.32 -20.20 -4.99
C LYS A 911 15.03 -19.99 -3.49
N PRO A 912 15.38 -18.84 -2.87
CA PRO A 912 15.34 -18.67 -1.41
C PRO A 912 13.97 -18.95 -0.79
N LYS A 913 12.89 -18.48 -1.44
CA LYS A 913 11.51 -18.70 -0.97
C LYS A 913 11.13 -20.19 -0.83
N MET A 914 11.68 -21.07 -1.66
CA MET A 914 11.46 -22.52 -1.55
C MET A 914 12.32 -23.14 -0.45
N MET A 915 13.59 -22.72 -0.31
CA MET A 915 14.47 -23.13 0.80
C MET A 915 13.85 -22.78 2.15
N TYR A 916 13.37 -21.54 2.30
CA TYR A 916 12.70 -21.09 3.51
C TYR A 916 11.36 -21.81 3.73
N ARG A 917 10.60 -22.16 2.69
CA ARG A 917 9.37 -22.96 2.86
C ARG A 917 9.66 -24.39 3.31
N LEU A 918 10.73 -25.02 2.81
CA LEU A 918 11.20 -26.32 3.30
C LEU A 918 11.60 -26.24 4.77
N GLY A 919 12.31 -25.17 5.18
CA GLY A 919 12.54 -24.87 6.59
C GLY A 919 11.23 -24.84 7.40
N LYS A 920 10.23 -24.07 6.96
CA LYS A 920 8.95 -23.94 7.69
C LYS A 920 8.17 -25.26 7.85
N VAL A 921 8.11 -26.12 6.82
CA VAL A 921 7.30 -27.36 6.88
C VAL A 921 7.89 -28.47 7.76
N GLY A 922 9.14 -28.36 8.23
CA GLY A 922 9.65 -29.26 9.28
C GLY A 922 11.16 -29.46 9.33
N TYR A 923 11.86 -29.31 8.20
CA TYR A 923 13.30 -29.65 8.07
C TYR A 923 14.17 -29.00 9.15
N GLY A 924 14.77 -29.82 10.03
CA GLY A 924 15.57 -29.32 11.15
C GLY A 924 16.82 -28.56 10.73
N GLN A 925 17.37 -28.89 9.55
CA GLN A 925 18.57 -28.30 8.96
C GLN A 925 18.38 -28.08 7.44
N SER A 926 19.13 -27.17 6.84
CA SER A 926 19.09 -26.91 5.39
C SER A 926 20.47 -26.62 4.82
N TYR A 927 20.81 -27.19 3.65
CA TYR A 927 21.94 -26.73 2.83
C TYR A 927 21.74 -25.27 2.40
N THR A 928 22.80 -24.62 1.92
CA THR A 928 22.87 -23.16 1.79
C THR A 928 23.65 -22.73 0.54
N TYR A 929 23.63 -21.43 0.23
CA TYR A 929 24.46 -20.89 -0.86
C TYR A 929 25.94 -20.68 -0.46
N PHE A 930 26.38 -21.18 0.70
CA PHE A 930 27.71 -20.89 1.26
C PHE A 930 28.85 -21.08 0.25
N THR A 931 28.85 -22.17 -0.51
CA THR A 931 29.82 -22.49 -1.57
C THR A 931 29.92 -21.43 -2.69
N TRP A 932 28.84 -20.67 -2.94
CA TRP A 932 28.78 -19.57 -3.90
C TRP A 932 28.67 -18.19 -3.22
N ARG A 933 29.26 -18.04 -2.04
CA ARG A 933 29.58 -16.76 -1.40
C ARG A 933 31.08 -16.77 -1.12
N ASN A 934 31.84 -15.90 -1.77
CA ASN A 934 33.31 -15.95 -1.78
C ASN A 934 33.97 -14.62 -1.37
N THR A 935 33.26 -13.50 -1.50
CA THR A 935 33.74 -12.17 -1.10
C THR A 935 33.23 -11.75 0.29
N LYS A 936 33.90 -10.75 0.88
CA LYS A 936 33.52 -10.10 2.15
C LYS A 936 32.07 -9.59 2.15
N ALA A 937 31.62 -9.01 1.04
CA ALA A 937 30.25 -8.49 0.89
C ALA A 937 29.23 -9.62 0.81
N GLU A 938 29.40 -10.56 -0.12
CA GLU A 938 28.54 -11.74 -0.29
C GLU A 938 28.35 -12.54 1.01
N MET A 939 29.43 -12.73 1.78
CA MET A 939 29.38 -13.47 3.05
C MET A 939 28.65 -12.68 4.14
N ARG A 940 28.85 -11.35 4.20
CA ARG A 940 28.14 -10.46 5.14
C ARG A 940 26.64 -10.45 4.84
N GLU A 941 26.27 -10.10 3.62
CA GLU A 941 24.87 -10.00 3.17
C GLU A 941 24.09 -11.29 3.44
N TYR A 942 24.69 -12.45 3.17
CA TYR A 942 24.01 -13.73 3.36
C TYR A 942 23.84 -14.12 4.83
N LEU A 943 24.81 -13.80 5.71
CA LEU A 943 24.65 -14.03 7.15
C LEU A 943 23.70 -13.00 7.78
N GLU A 944 23.66 -11.78 7.26
CA GLU A 944 22.68 -10.77 7.67
C GLU A 944 21.26 -11.16 7.24
N GLU A 945 21.05 -11.71 6.03
CA GLU A 945 19.77 -12.30 5.60
C GLU A 945 19.32 -13.43 6.55
N LEU A 946 20.23 -14.36 6.87
CA LEU A 946 19.92 -15.53 7.71
C LEU A 946 19.66 -15.18 9.19
N THR A 947 20.23 -14.08 9.69
CA THR A 947 20.14 -13.66 11.11
C THR A 947 19.31 -12.39 11.36
N ALA A 948 18.70 -11.83 10.31
CA ALA A 948 17.88 -10.62 10.35
C ALA A 948 16.83 -10.65 11.48
N SER A 949 16.75 -9.53 12.22
CA SER A 949 16.03 -9.49 13.50
C SER A 949 15.20 -8.23 13.77
N ARG A 950 15.28 -7.19 12.92
CA ARG A 950 14.67 -5.88 13.18
C ARG A 950 13.53 -5.50 12.24
N ASP A 951 13.65 -5.77 10.94
CA ASP A 951 12.71 -5.23 9.94
C ASP A 951 11.56 -6.20 9.58
N LEU A 952 11.55 -7.41 10.17
CA LEU A 952 10.50 -8.42 10.00
C LEU A 952 10.15 -9.06 11.37
N PRO A 953 9.16 -8.51 12.11
CA PRO A 953 8.76 -9.04 13.42
C PRO A 953 8.21 -10.48 13.39
N GLN A 954 7.68 -10.92 12.25
CA GLN A 954 7.22 -12.29 12.01
C GLN A 954 7.95 -12.94 10.84
N GLY A 955 8.19 -14.25 10.94
CA GLY A 955 8.66 -15.06 9.80
C GLY A 955 10.10 -14.80 9.32
N ALA A 956 10.97 -14.24 10.17
CA ALA A 956 12.40 -14.10 9.90
C ALA A 956 13.12 -15.48 9.84
N PRO A 957 14.12 -15.69 8.96
CA PRO A 957 14.76 -17.00 8.78
C PRO A 957 15.32 -17.63 10.05
N ARG A 958 15.90 -16.83 10.94
CA ARG A 958 16.45 -17.22 12.26
C ARG A 958 15.53 -18.13 13.09
N ASP A 959 14.20 -18.02 12.91
CA ASP A 959 13.20 -18.67 13.72
C ASP A 959 12.75 -20.05 13.19
N PHE A 960 13.20 -20.46 11.99
CA PHE A 960 12.87 -21.78 11.41
C PHE A 960 13.93 -22.40 10.49
N TYR A 961 14.96 -21.65 10.10
CA TYR A 961 15.96 -22.05 9.11
C TYR A 961 17.34 -22.15 9.76
N ARG A 962 17.90 -23.36 9.84
CA ARG A 962 19.24 -23.58 10.39
C ARG A 962 20.23 -23.88 9.25
N PRO A 963 21.19 -22.98 8.96
CA PRO A 963 22.06 -23.07 7.80
C PRO A 963 23.19 -24.08 8.02
N HIS A 964 23.20 -25.17 7.25
CA HIS A 964 24.27 -26.18 7.24
C HIS A 964 25.33 -25.82 6.19
N PHE A 965 26.53 -25.50 6.65
CA PHE A 965 27.64 -25.04 5.82
C PHE A 965 28.57 -26.20 5.45
N PHE A 966 28.17 -26.99 4.45
CA PHE A 966 29.10 -27.91 3.77
C PHE A 966 30.14 -27.12 2.96
N VAL A 967 31.43 -27.42 3.14
CA VAL A 967 32.53 -26.77 2.40
C VAL A 967 32.69 -27.28 0.98
N ASN A 968 32.31 -28.53 0.74
CA ASN A 968 32.25 -29.25 -0.54
C ASN A 968 31.16 -30.34 -0.44
N THR A 969 30.77 -30.93 -1.58
CA THR A 969 29.96 -32.16 -1.64
C THR A 969 30.42 -33.00 -2.85
N PRO A 970 30.01 -34.27 -3.02
CA PRO A 970 30.35 -35.06 -4.20
C PRO A 970 29.85 -34.47 -5.54
N ASP A 971 28.89 -33.55 -5.49
CA ASP A 971 28.32 -32.80 -6.62
C ASP A 971 28.85 -31.36 -6.75
N ILE A 972 29.59 -30.85 -5.77
CA ILE A 972 30.07 -29.47 -5.69
C ILE A 972 31.51 -29.45 -5.15
N ASN A 973 32.46 -29.40 -6.09
CA ASN A 973 33.82 -28.90 -5.93
C ASN A 973 33.84 -27.40 -6.29
N PRO A 974 33.66 -26.47 -5.32
CA PRO A 974 33.41 -25.06 -5.62
C PRO A 974 34.58 -24.43 -6.36
N VAL A 975 34.30 -23.59 -7.36
CA VAL A 975 35.34 -22.97 -8.23
C VAL A 975 36.48 -22.32 -7.43
N PHE A 976 36.19 -21.72 -6.27
CA PHE A 976 37.19 -21.14 -5.37
C PHE A 976 38.27 -22.15 -4.93
N LEU A 977 37.88 -23.38 -4.56
CA LEU A 977 38.83 -24.42 -4.11
C LEU A 977 39.74 -24.91 -5.25
N GLN A 978 39.21 -24.92 -6.48
CA GLN A 978 39.91 -25.44 -7.67
C GLN A 978 41.19 -24.65 -7.98
N THR A 979 41.25 -23.36 -7.63
CA THR A 979 42.40 -22.48 -7.88
C THR A 979 43.17 -22.09 -6.62
N SER A 980 42.57 -22.20 -5.43
CA SER A 980 43.13 -21.63 -4.18
C SER A 980 44.21 -22.47 -3.48
N GLY A 981 44.34 -23.75 -3.81
CA GLY A 981 45.20 -24.69 -3.06
C GLY A 981 44.84 -24.77 -1.56
N ARG A 982 45.82 -25.11 -0.71
CA ARG A 982 45.68 -25.31 0.75
C ARG A 982 45.06 -24.11 1.46
N ALA A 983 45.51 -22.89 1.12
CA ALA A 983 45.06 -21.66 1.77
C ALA A 983 43.55 -21.45 1.64
N GLY A 984 42.96 -21.69 0.47
CA GLY A 984 41.50 -21.59 0.33
C GLY A 984 40.72 -22.68 1.05
N HIS A 985 41.26 -23.91 1.15
CA HIS A 985 40.64 -24.95 1.98
C HIS A 985 40.61 -24.53 3.46
N LEU A 986 41.70 -23.93 3.96
CA LEU A 986 41.74 -23.32 5.29
C LEU A 986 40.73 -22.16 5.46
N ILE A 987 40.62 -21.26 4.47
CA ILE A 987 39.62 -20.17 4.48
C ILE A 987 38.20 -20.74 4.55
N ARG A 988 37.85 -21.71 3.69
CA ARG A 988 36.51 -22.32 3.68
C ARG A 988 36.20 -23.07 4.96
N ALA A 989 37.17 -23.81 5.52
CA ALA A 989 37.04 -24.49 6.80
C ALA A 989 36.80 -23.49 7.94
N ALA A 990 37.61 -22.43 8.05
CA ALA A 990 37.45 -21.39 9.07
C ALA A 990 36.07 -20.73 8.99
N LEU A 991 35.64 -20.29 7.79
CA LEU A 991 34.32 -19.69 7.59
C LEU A 991 33.17 -20.63 7.98
N ALA A 992 33.21 -21.89 7.53
CA ALA A 992 32.17 -22.86 7.82
C ALA A 992 32.07 -23.16 9.33
N THR A 993 33.22 -23.33 9.97
CA THR A 993 33.33 -23.71 11.39
C THR A 993 32.93 -22.61 12.37
N THR A 994 33.07 -21.33 12.02
CA THR A 994 32.81 -20.20 12.93
C THR A 994 31.57 -19.37 12.60
N LEU A 995 31.09 -19.37 11.35
CA LEU A 995 29.88 -18.63 10.99
C LEU A 995 28.60 -19.40 11.36
N SER A 996 28.60 -20.74 11.27
CA SER A 996 27.45 -21.59 11.63
C SER A 996 27.77 -22.65 12.68
N GLY A 997 26.76 -22.96 13.51
CA GLY A 997 26.79 -24.14 14.39
C GLY A 997 26.76 -25.47 13.61
N LEU A 998 26.25 -25.46 12.37
CA LEU A 998 26.19 -26.63 11.48
C LEU A 998 27.21 -26.48 10.35
N TRP A 999 28.14 -27.43 10.25
CA TRP A 999 29.04 -27.53 9.11
C TRP A 999 29.30 -28.98 8.72
N GLY A 1000 29.84 -29.19 7.52
CA GLY A 1000 30.32 -30.50 7.10
C GLY A 1000 31.31 -30.45 5.96
N MET A 1001 31.88 -31.61 5.64
CA MET A 1001 32.72 -31.81 4.46
C MET A 1001 32.52 -33.21 3.88
N TYR A 1002 32.83 -33.32 2.59
CA TYR A 1002 32.99 -34.58 1.89
C TYR A 1002 34.47 -34.98 1.82
N ASN A 1003 34.73 -36.24 2.14
CA ASN A 1003 35.99 -36.97 2.07
C ASN A 1003 36.93 -36.50 0.94
N GLY A 1004 38.18 -36.19 1.29
CA GLY A 1004 39.19 -35.64 0.39
C GLY A 1004 39.36 -34.13 0.51
N PHE A 1005 38.42 -33.41 1.13
CA PHE A 1005 38.60 -32.00 1.49
C PHE A 1005 39.78 -31.80 2.45
N GLU A 1006 39.99 -32.71 3.41
CA GLU A 1006 41.11 -32.62 4.34
C GLU A 1006 42.47 -32.82 3.64
N LEU A 1007 42.47 -33.47 2.48
CA LEU A 1007 43.64 -33.72 1.62
C LEU A 1007 43.82 -32.64 0.53
N CYS A 1008 43.05 -31.55 0.60
CA CYS A 1008 42.96 -30.48 -0.39
C CYS A 1008 42.68 -30.95 -1.83
N GLU A 1009 41.93 -32.05 -2.01
CA GLU A 1009 41.55 -32.52 -3.35
C GLU A 1009 40.52 -31.57 -3.95
N ALA A 1010 40.91 -30.87 -5.02
CA ALA A 1010 40.05 -29.92 -5.76
C ALA A 1010 40.15 -30.06 -7.29
N ARG A 1011 40.69 -31.17 -7.80
CA ARG A 1011 40.73 -31.45 -9.26
C ARG A 1011 39.31 -31.57 -9.82
N ALA A 1012 38.95 -30.72 -10.77
CA ALA A 1012 37.63 -30.68 -11.38
C ALA A 1012 37.62 -31.24 -12.81
N LEU A 1013 36.44 -31.69 -13.26
CA LEU A 1013 36.17 -31.80 -14.69
C LEU A 1013 36.22 -30.38 -15.30
N PRO A 1014 36.99 -30.13 -16.37
CA PRO A 1014 37.23 -28.77 -16.87
C PRO A 1014 35.95 -27.96 -17.13
N GLY A 1015 35.87 -26.78 -16.49
CA GLY A 1015 34.71 -25.89 -16.60
C GLY A 1015 33.47 -26.32 -15.82
N ARG A 1016 33.60 -27.21 -14.82
CA ARG A 1016 32.50 -27.69 -13.96
C ARG A 1016 32.85 -27.60 -12.48
N GLU A 1017 31.82 -27.69 -11.64
CA GLU A 1017 31.95 -27.97 -10.19
C GLU A 1017 31.88 -29.48 -9.88
N GLU A 1018 31.95 -30.36 -10.89
CA GLU A 1018 32.09 -31.81 -10.68
C GLU A 1018 33.57 -32.18 -10.46
N TYR A 1019 33.85 -33.03 -9.47
CA TYR A 1019 35.17 -33.64 -9.26
C TYR A 1019 35.63 -34.46 -10.47
N LEU A 1020 36.91 -34.33 -10.84
CA LEU A 1020 37.59 -35.28 -11.72
C LEU A 1020 37.82 -36.59 -10.96
N ASP A 1021 37.58 -37.72 -11.62
CA ASP A 1021 37.66 -39.05 -11.04
C ASP A 1021 36.74 -39.17 -9.81
N SER A 1022 35.49 -38.73 -9.97
CA SER A 1022 34.51 -38.59 -8.88
C SER A 1022 34.11 -39.94 -8.25
N GLU A 1023 34.23 -40.03 -6.92
CA GLU A 1023 33.85 -41.19 -6.09
C GLU A 1023 32.38 -41.62 -6.25
N LYS A 1024 31.53 -40.77 -6.84
CA LYS A 1024 30.18 -41.14 -7.30
C LYS A 1024 30.15 -42.23 -8.37
N TYR A 1025 31.21 -42.40 -9.16
CA TYR A 1025 31.24 -43.33 -10.30
C TYR A 1025 32.41 -44.33 -10.28
N GLU A 1026 33.28 -44.27 -9.27
CA GLU A 1026 34.39 -45.19 -9.06
C GLU A 1026 34.65 -45.45 -7.58
N ILE A 1027 35.38 -46.53 -7.27
CA ILE A 1027 35.97 -46.78 -5.95
C ILE A 1027 37.31 -46.04 -5.90
N ARG A 1028 37.63 -45.41 -4.77
CA ARG A 1028 38.93 -44.76 -4.55
C ARG A 1028 39.60 -45.28 -3.29
N ALA A 1029 40.93 -45.21 -3.27
CA ALA A 1029 41.72 -45.30 -2.06
C ALA A 1029 42.40 -43.95 -1.80
N TRP A 1030 42.63 -43.63 -0.53
CA TRP A 1030 43.06 -42.30 -0.10
C TRP A 1030 44.32 -42.39 0.77
N ASP A 1031 45.30 -41.56 0.42
CA ASP A 1031 46.50 -41.34 1.22
C ASP A 1031 46.17 -40.29 2.30
N TRP A 1032 45.92 -40.76 3.52
CA TRP A 1032 45.49 -39.91 4.64
C TRP A 1032 46.62 -39.03 5.19
N ASP A 1033 47.87 -39.45 5.04
CA ASP A 1033 49.07 -38.75 5.54
C ASP A 1033 49.69 -37.84 4.47
N ARG A 1034 49.03 -37.69 3.31
CA ARG A 1034 49.45 -36.85 2.17
C ARG A 1034 50.00 -35.49 2.65
N PRO A 1035 51.26 -35.14 2.32
CA PRO A 1035 51.85 -33.87 2.72
C PRO A 1035 51.03 -32.66 2.24
N GLY A 1036 50.82 -31.69 3.13
CA GLY A 1036 50.02 -30.49 2.85
C GLY A 1036 48.52 -30.61 3.19
N ASN A 1037 48.07 -31.74 3.73
CA ASN A 1037 46.73 -31.88 4.30
C ASN A 1037 46.44 -30.85 5.42
N ILE A 1038 45.17 -30.73 5.82
CA ILE A 1038 44.68 -29.77 6.83
C ILE A 1038 43.97 -30.47 8.02
N VAL A 1039 44.30 -31.74 8.27
CA VAL A 1039 43.68 -32.57 9.33
C VAL A 1039 43.87 -31.94 10.71
N ALA A 1040 45.04 -31.35 10.97
CA ALA A 1040 45.35 -30.70 12.25
C ALA A 1040 44.50 -29.44 12.47
N GLU A 1041 44.33 -28.61 11.45
CA GLU A 1041 43.50 -27.41 11.51
C GLU A 1041 42.01 -27.74 11.64
N ILE A 1042 41.51 -28.74 10.91
CA ILE A 1042 40.13 -29.25 11.05
C ILE A 1042 39.89 -29.73 12.50
N THR A 1043 40.80 -30.55 13.02
CA THR A 1043 40.78 -31.03 14.42
C THR A 1043 40.71 -29.86 15.40
N ARG A 1044 41.56 -28.83 15.18
CA ARG A 1044 41.60 -27.66 16.05
C ARG A 1044 40.32 -26.82 15.95
N LEU A 1045 39.78 -26.61 14.76
CA LEU A 1045 38.53 -25.85 14.56
C LEU A 1045 37.33 -26.56 15.20
N ASN A 1046 37.22 -27.89 15.10
CA ASN A 1046 36.19 -28.66 15.81
C ASN A 1046 36.35 -28.61 17.34
N ALA A 1047 37.58 -28.64 17.86
CA ALA A 1047 37.83 -28.43 19.28
C ALA A 1047 37.44 -27.00 19.73
N ILE A 1048 37.77 -25.98 18.93
CA ILE A 1048 37.39 -24.57 19.18
C ILE A 1048 35.87 -24.41 19.24
N ARG A 1049 35.14 -25.00 18.29
CA ARG A 1049 33.67 -25.05 18.24
C ARG A 1049 33.06 -25.67 19.49
N ARG A 1050 33.51 -26.87 19.87
CA ARG A 1050 33.03 -27.59 21.06
C ARG A 1050 33.30 -26.80 22.35
N LEU A 1051 34.43 -26.09 22.45
CA LEU A 1051 34.86 -25.32 23.63
C LEU A 1051 34.34 -23.86 23.71
N ASN A 1052 33.56 -23.38 22.74
CA ASN A 1052 33.07 -21.99 22.72
C ASN A 1052 31.59 -21.94 22.29
N PRO A 1053 30.63 -21.84 23.24
CA PRO A 1053 29.19 -21.76 22.96
C PRO A 1053 28.78 -20.72 21.92
N ALA A 1054 29.52 -19.62 21.78
CA ALA A 1054 29.30 -18.59 20.76
C ALA A 1054 29.34 -19.13 19.31
N LEU A 1055 30.08 -20.22 19.08
CA LEU A 1055 30.24 -20.87 17.77
C LEU A 1055 29.24 -22.02 17.55
N GLN A 1056 28.38 -22.32 18.54
CA GLN A 1056 27.43 -23.43 18.49
C GLN A 1056 26.09 -23.05 17.86
N SER A 1057 25.97 -21.89 17.23
CA SER A 1057 24.83 -21.48 16.42
C SER A 1057 25.30 -20.58 15.29
N HIS A 1058 24.45 -20.38 14.28
CA HIS A 1058 24.61 -19.31 13.28
C HIS A 1058 24.26 -17.93 13.84
N LEU A 1059 23.42 -17.88 14.87
CA LEU A 1059 23.00 -16.67 15.58
C LEU A 1059 24.17 -16.04 16.39
N GLY A 1060 23.90 -14.92 17.06
CA GLY A 1060 24.88 -14.23 17.91
C GLY A 1060 26.06 -13.60 17.16
N ILE A 1061 25.94 -13.43 15.83
CA ILE A 1061 26.94 -12.79 14.99
C ILE A 1061 26.73 -11.27 14.91
N ALA A 1062 27.82 -10.52 14.79
CA ALA A 1062 27.79 -9.15 14.27
C ALA A 1062 29.06 -8.86 13.46
N PHE A 1063 28.92 -8.15 12.35
CA PHE A 1063 30.04 -7.72 11.52
C PHE A 1063 30.58 -6.37 11.97
N HIS A 1064 31.91 -6.22 11.95
CA HIS A 1064 32.59 -4.98 12.30
C HIS A 1064 33.43 -4.48 11.12
N ASN A 1065 34.03 -3.29 11.28
CA ASN A 1065 34.86 -2.74 10.23
C ASN A 1065 36.29 -3.30 10.27
N ALA A 1066 36.76 -3.72 9.10
CA ALA A 1066 38.15 -3.95 8.78
C ALA A 1066 38.47 -3.11 7.55
N PHE A 1067 39.51 -2.27 7.63
CA PHE A 1067 39.92 -1.32 6.59
C PHE A 1067 40.69 -2.00 5.43
N ASN A 1068 40.22 -3.17 5.02
CA ASN A 1068 40.66 -3.95 3.85
C ASN A 1068 39.47 -4.80 3.36
N ASP A 1069 39.15 -4.76 2.06
CA ASP A 1069 38.01 -5.50 1.51
C ASP A 1069 38.24 -7.00 1.27
N GLN A 1070 39.48 -7.45 1.38
CA GLN A 1070 39.81 -8.87 1.47
C GLN A 1070 39.75 -9.43 2.90
N VAL A 1071 39.46 -8.62 3.93
CA VAL A 1071 39.37 -9.12 5.32
C VAL A 1071 37.93 -9.02 5.86
N LEU A 1072 37.34 -10.17 6.17
CA LEU A 1072 36.07 -10.28 6.87
C LEU A 1072 36.32 -10.30 8.38
N TRP A 1073 35.83 -9.30 9.09
CA TRP A 1073 35.97 -9.13 10.54
C TRP A 1073 34.60 -9.12 11.22
N TYR A 1074 34.44 -9.99 12.22
CA TYR A 1074 33.17 -10.21 12.91
C TYR A 1074 33.38 -10.81 14.29
N ARG A 1075 32.34 -10.69 15.12
CA ARG A 1075 32.24 -11.36 16.41
C ARG A 1075 31.16 -12.43 16.40
N LYS A 1076 31.28 -13.37 17.33
CA LYS A 1076 30.28 -14.34 17.74
C LYS A 1076 30.15 -14.26 19.27
N GLN A 1077 28.93 -14.28 19.81
CA GLN A 1077 28.70 -14.30 21.26
C GLN A 1077 27.69 -15.37 21.68
N SER A 1078 27.81 -15.85 22.92
CA SER A 1078 26.70 -16.45 23.66
C SER A 1078 25.65 -15.38 24.06
N GLY A 1079 24.41 -15.80 24.35
CA GLY A 1079 23.32 -14.85 24.66
C GLY A 1079 23.54 -14.02 25.93
N ASP A 1080 24.18 -14.63 26.93
CA ASP A 1080 24.66 -14.03 28.19
C ASP A 1080 25.98 -13.25 28.04
N ARG A 1081 26.60 -13.29 26.86
CA ARG A 1081 27.92 -12.73 26.53
C ARG A 1081 29.11 -13.23 27.36
N THR A 1082 28.97 -14.33 28.11
CA THR A 1082 30.09 -14.92 28.87
C THR A 1082 31.15 -15.55 27.97
N ASN A 1083 30.79 -15.92 26.74
CA ASN A 1083 31.69 -16.37 25.69
C ASN A 1083 31.60 -15.44 24.48
N VAL A 1084 32.67 -14.70 24.18
CA VAL A 1084 32.79 -13.86 22.98
C VAL A 1084 34.05 -14.27 22.20
N VAL A 1085 33.88 -14.48 20.90
CA VAL A 1085 34.94 -14.85 19.96
C VAL A 1085 34.97 -13.83 18.83
N LEU A 1086 36.14 -13.28 18.53
CA LEU A 1086 36.40 -12.43 17.36
C LEU A 1086 37.11 -13.25 16.28
N CYS A 1087 36.69 -13.08 15.03
CA CYS A 1087 37.23 -13.82 13.89
C CYS A 1087 37.62 -12.85 12.76
N ALA A 1088 38.87 -12.96 12.29
CA ALA A 1088 39.35 -12.33 11.06
C ALA A 1088 39.65 -13.40 10.03
N VAL A 1089 39.14 -13.26 8.80
CA VAL A 1089 39.40 -14.22 7.71
C VAL A 1089 39.76 -13.47 6.43
N SER A 1090 40.84 -13.89 5.76
CA SER A 1090 41.19 -13.45 4.41
C SER A 1090 40.26 -14.10 3.39
N MET A 1091 39.74 -13.30 2.45
CA MET A 1091 39.03 -13.78 1.26
C MET A 1091 40.02 -14.09 0.12
N ASP A 1092 41.26 -13.60 0.24
CA ASP A 1092 42.37 -13.85 -0.69
C ASP A 1092 43.20 -15.06 -0.22
N PRO A 1093 43.27 -16.16 -1.01
CA PRO A 1093 44.08 -17.34 -0.71
C PRO A 1093 45.52 -17.26 -1.24
N HIS A 1094 45.91 -16.18 -1.92
CA HIS A 1094 47.17 -16.07 -2.66
C HIS A 1094 48.15 -15.07 -2.04
N ASN A 1095 47.66 -13.92 -1.55
CA ASN A 1095 48.49 -12.86 -1.00
C ASN A 1095 48.29 -12.70 0.52
N VAL A 1096 49.33 -12.19 1.18
CA VAL A 1096 49.22 -11.72 2.56
C VAL A 1096 48.26 -10.54 2.62
N GLN A 1097 47.34 -10.55 3.58
CA GLN A 1097 46.42 -9.45 3.82
C GLN A 1097 46.68 -8.81 5.18
N GLU A 1098 46.82 -7.49 5.20
CA GLU A 1098 46.88 -6.68 6.42
C GLU A 1098 45.66 -5.77 6.51
N ALA A 1099 45.15 -5.56 7.73
CA ALA A 1099 44.00 -4.70 7.96
C ALA A 1099 44.09 -4.05 9.33
N ASP A 1100 43.80 -2.75 9.41
CA ASP A 1100 43.42 -2.14 10.66
C ASP A 1100 41.94 -2.51 10.95
N VAL A 1101 41.61 -2.85 12.19
CA VAL A 1101 40.28 -3.33 12.62
C VAL A 1101 39.82 -2.62 13.88
N GLU A 1102 38.50 -2.47 14.04
CA GLU A 1102 37.90 -1.95 15.27
C GLU A 1102 37.52 -3.07 16.26
N LEU A 1103 37.97 -2.96 17.51
CA LEU A 1103 37.48 -3.75 18.62
C LEU A 1103 36.12 -3.21 19.11
N PRO A 1104 35.11 -4.06 19.37
CA PRO A 1104 33.75 -3.62 19.73
C PRO A 1104 33.61 -3.19 21.21
N LEU A 1105 34.54 -2.35 21.70
CA LEU A 1105 34.61 -1.91 23.11
C LEU A 1105 33.29 -1.31 23.62
N TRP A 1106 32.60 -0.54 22.76
CA TRP A 1106 31.33 0.12 23.07
C TRP A 1106 30.20 -0.86 23.42
N GLU A 1107 30.27 -2.13 23.01
CA GLU A 1107 29.23 -3.11 23.30
C GLU A 1107 29.23 -3.57 24.77
N TRP A 1108 30.37 -3.44 25.45
CA TRP A 1108 30.52 -3.58 26.90
C TRP A 1108 30.43 -2.21 27.63
N GLY A 1109 30.09 -1.13 26.92
CA GLY A 1109 30.09 0.23 27.47
C GLY A 1109 31.49 0.80 27.74
N LEU A 1110 32.54 0.19 27.22
CA LEU A 1110 33.93 0.60 27.47
C LEU A 1110 34.37 1.74 26.55
N PRO A 1111 35.24 2.66 27.02
CA PRO A 1111 35.77 3.74 26.20
C PRO A 1111 36.82 3.25 25.19
N ASP A 1112 37.04 4.02 24.12
CA ASP A 1112 37.94 3.72 22.99
C ASP A 1112 39.43 3.46 23.35
N HIS A 1113 39.84 3.71 24.60
CA HIS A 1113 41.20 3.44 25.11
C HIS A 1113 41.27 2.24 26.06
N ALA A 1114 40.17 1.51 26.26
CA ALA A 1114 40.12 0.34 27.14
C ALA A 1114 40.92 -0.87 26.60
N THR A 1115 41.05 -1.89 27.43
CA THR A 1115 41.81 -3.11 27.15
C THR A 1115 40.91 -4.34 27.15
N LEU A 1116 41.05 -5.20 26.15
CA LEU A 1116 40.54 -6.57 26.15
C LEU A 1116 41.69 -7.54 26.39
N GLU A 1117 41.46 -8.54 27.23
CA GLU A 1117 42.29 -9.76 27.23
C GLU A 1117 41.89 -10.63 26.04
N ALA A 1118 42.87 -11.23 25.37
CA ALA A 1118 42.68 -12.05 24.19
C ALA A 1118 43.48 -13.36 24.26
N GLU A 1119 42.89 -14.44 23.75
CA GLU A 1119 43.50 -15.76 23.60
C GLU A 1119 43.38 -16.21 22.14
N ASP A 1120 44.49 -16.33 21.41
CA ASP A 1120 44.53 -16.93 20.07
C ASP A 1120 44.13 -18.39 20.19
N LEU A 1121 42.95 -18.72 19.66
CA LEU A 1121 42.38 -20.05 19.80
C LEU A 1121 43.07 -21.08 18.89
N MET A 1122 43.78 -20.67 17.83
CA MET A 1122 44.57 -21.59 17.01
C MET A 1122 45.92 -21.90 17.66
N ARG A 1123 46.62 -20.87 18.17
CA ARG A 1123 48.00 -20.99 18.70
C ARG A 1123 48.10 -21.17 20.22
N GLY A 1124 47.02 -20.90 20.96
CA GLY A 1124 46.98 -21.00 22.43
C GLY A 1124 47.70 -19.86 23.18
N THR A 1125 48.16 -18.83 22.49
CA THR A 1125 48.86 -17.69 23.08
C THR A 1125 47.88 -16.69 23.69
N ARG A 1126 48.25 -16.08 24.82
CA ARG A 1126 47.45 -15.08 25.53
C ARG A 1126 48.17 -13.75 25.58
N PHE A 1127 47.43 -12.67 25.38
CA PHE A 1127 47.93 -11.29 25.34
C PHE A 1127 46.78 -10.31 25.65
N ALA A 1128 47.04 -9.01 25.57
CA ALA A 1128 46.04 -7.97 25.72
C ALA A 1128 46.09 -7.01 24.52
N TRP A 1129 44.92 -6.60 24.04
CA TRP A 1129 44.78 -5.50 23.09
C TRP A 1129 44.29 -4.26 23.83
N THR A 1130 44.99 -3.14 23.71
CA THR A 1130 44.62 -1.84 24.30
C THR A 1130 44.36 -0.83 23.21
N GLY A 1131 43.22 -0.14 23.31
CA GLY A 1131 42.75 0.82 22.31
C GLY A 1131 41.89 0.20 21.22
N LYS A 1132 40.92 0.98 20.71
CA LYS A 1132 39.89 0.54 19.78
C LYS A 1132 40.43 0.02 18.44
N VAL A 1133 41.49 0.61 17.89
CA VAL A 1133 42.05 0.22 16.59
C VAL A 1133 43.26 -0.69 16.79
N GLN A 1134 43.23 -1.86 16.16
CA GLN A 1134 44.33 -2.83 16.15
C GLN A 1134 44.70 -3.20 14.71
N ARG A 1135 45.98 -3.52 14.45
CA ARG A 1135 46.43 -3.99 13.13
C ARG A 1135 46.59 -5.50 13.12
N LEU A 1136 45.97 -6.16 12.15
CA LEU A 1136 46.08 -7.59 11.90
C LEU A 1136 46.89 -7.87 10.61
N ARG A 1137 47.51 -9.05 10.58
CA ARG A 1137 48.19 -9.63 9.42
C ARG A 1137 47.79 -11.09 9.30
N LEU A 1138 47.34 -11.50 8.11
CA LEU A 1138 46.92 -12.85 7.77
C LEU A 1138 47.78 -13.35 6.59
N ASP A 1139 48.42 -14.50 6.72
CA ASP A 1139 49.38 -15.02 5.74
C ASP A 1139 48.92 -16.38 5.20
N PRO A 1140 48.65 -16.53 3.89
CA PRO A 1140 48.12 -17.78 3.34
C PRO A 1140 49.11 -18.96 3.41
N ASN A 1141 50.38 -18.72 3.74
CA ASN A 1141 51.40 -19.75 3.93
C ASN A 1141 51.45 -20.30 5.37
N ASP A 1142 50.84 -19.60 6.34
CA ASP A 1142 50.68 -20.05 7.73
C ASP A 1142 49.19 -20.27 8.01
N LEU A 1143 48.48 -19.23 8.46
CA LEU A 1143 47.02 -19.22 8.60
C LEU A 1143 46.44 -17.96 7.93
N PRO A 1144 45.57 -18.10 6.90
CA PRO A 1144 44.84 -16.99 6.28
C PRO A 1144 43.68 -16.46 7.16
N PHE A 1145 43.68 -16.79 8.45
CA PHE A 1145 42.65 -16.40 9.41
C PHE A 1145 43.20 -16.34 10.83
N GLY A 1146 42.48 -15.67 11.72
CA GLY A 1146 42.73 -15.64 13.16
C GLY A 1146 41.42 -15.68 13.94
N ILE A 1147 41.43 -16.38 15.08
CA ILE A 1147 40.27 -16.61 15.93
C ILE A 1147 40.71 -16.34 17.37
N TRP A 1148 40.06 -15.41 18.05
CA TRP A 1148 40.43 -14.99 19.41
C TRP A 1148 39.23 -15.01 20.34
N ARG A 1149 39.36 -15.69 21.49
CA ARG A 1149 38.42 -15.50 22.61
C ARG A 1149 38.80 -14.24 23.36
N VAL A 1150 37.84 -13.37 23.64
CA VAL A 1150 38.08 -12.07 24.28
C VAL A 1150 37.18 -11.83 25.49
N ARG A 1151 37.68 -11.01 26.42
CA ARG A 1151 36.92 -10.47 27.57
C ARG A 1151 37.46 -9.08 27.97
N PRO A 1152 36.67 -8.21 28.61
CA PRO A 1152 37.22 -6.99 29.20
C PRO A 1152 38.29 -7.30 30.26
N ALA A 1153 39.35 -6.49 30.28
CA ALA A 1153 40.38 -6.61 31.32
C ALA A 1153 39.80 -6.25 32.70
N GLY A 1154 39.88 -7.18 33.65
CA GLY A 1154 39.32 -7.06 35.00
C GLY A 1154 38.06 -7.89 35.26
N GLY A 1155 37.25 -8.20 34.24
CA GLY A 1155 35.99 -8.95 34.38
C GLY A 1155 34.85 -8.37 33.53
N ILE A 1156 33.68 -9.01 33.60
CA ILE A 1156 32.39 -8.46 33.15
C ILE A 1156 31.65 -7.97 34.39
#